data_AF-A0A9Q1KBJ7-F1
#
_entry.id   AF-A0A9Q1KBJ7-F1
#
_cell.length_a   1.000
_cell.length_b   1.000
_cell.length_c   1.000
_cell.angle_alpha   90.00
_cell.angle_beta   90.00
_cell.angle_gamma   90.00
#
_symmetry.space_group_name_H-M   'P 1'
#
loop_
_entity.id
_entity.type
_entity.pdbx_description
1 polymer ?
#
loop_
_entity_poly.entity_id
_entity_poly.type
_entity_poly.pdbx_seq_one_letter_code
_entity_poly.pdbx_strand_id
1 'polypeptide(L)'
;MSSQNSSSSSSSSSGCFKVRGWYPQGPFYLTEVPFHILQFQFLIVFFVTQSLHHLFFKHFGLPPLVSQLTAGILLSPSLLIKRVEVLKAGHELIFPEISNELWQTIGLFGLSLSLYLIAVKMDFTMMRSNGKKPIAIGILVIVIPWVVNKLLGYTYIIRRLKQAQKVELISSATLLALTTFPVTAILLNDLNLLHSELGRLALSSGIISELVRFYLILRSKNLAGLIQNLITKKEFASRIIGTFCLVMLGIFLVRPLMRLIIRWTPKGRPVDSIYAVLALVFMLVGGLIADLYGENVVLGCFIVGAVMPEGPPLASALVHKFESFIFGMLMPFFITITVMMADFCKINLKDELLHGQLVITFTAFAMKIAVCIACARFYNLAMPDSLALAAIMCSKGITDIATYVMFRQDYNVIHDATFAYLIIVTTITAIVVPIVIQLLYHPLRKYAGYQRRDIMHSKANVSLRILACIHRPDNVSSLIKLLSFCGITKENRVIVNVLHLIKLVGRAQPIFISHDLQQRKASSVTYSEDIIWTLDTFHKANMDRLAVHLFTAISPSKAMHEDICTLALDKLVSIIILPFHRKLSIDGSTDFEDHAQRLLNHSILERAPCSVGILIDRGSFRPPTTLARLASSNPILRKQNELDENDRIMVGVIFIGGDDDREAVAFAKRMALGGKAKKLVVIRIIASGENPCLNLLDSSVLSVLEEYECNPRFHFVQEAVTEGSQTAYILKDIVEDFDLIIVGRRYEMDCPQTTGLKQWSEVPELGVLGDLLASPDLHCQTSVLVIQQQRQWTWKGR
;
A
#
# COMPACT_ATOMS: atom_id res chain seq x y z
N MET A 1 -59.63 -43.92 48.39
CA MET A 1 -58.67 -43.71 47.29
C MET A 1 -57.71 -42.59 47.70
N SER A 2 -56.59 -43.01 48.30
CA SER A 2 -55.33 -42.32 48.69
C SER A 2 -55.30 -40.77 48.68
N SER A 3 -55.49 -40.07 49.82
CA SER A 3 -54.53 -39.79 50.92
C SER A 3 -53.34 -38.89 50.50
N GLN A 4 -53.32 -37.58 50.83
CA GLN A 4 -52.98 -36.92 52.11
C GLN A 4 -51.49 -36.54 52.27
N ASN A 5 -51.29 -35.24 52.57
CA ASN A 5 -50.45 -34.64 53.61
C ASN A 5 -48.92 -34.86 53.75
N SER A 6 -48.30 -33.70 54.02
CA SER A 6 -47.35 -33.41 55.09
C SER A 6 -45.83 -33.54 54.87
N SER A 7 -45.20 -32.35 54.98
CA SER A 7 -44.02 -31.98 55.78
C SER A 7 -42.65 -32.64 55.57
N SER A 8 -41.66 -31.73 55.63
CA SER A 8 -40.26 -31.91 56.08
C SER A 8 -39.25 -32.49 55.08
N SER A 9 -38.26 -31.67 54.72
CA SER A 9 -36.88 -31.88 55.16
C SER A 9 -35.96 -30.82 54.54
N SER A 10 -35.40 -29.98 55.39
CA SER A 10 -34.13 -29.30 55.12
C SER A 10 -33.05 -30.35 54.88
N SER A 11 -32.55 -30.45 53.66
CA SER A 11 -31.27 -31.10 53.37
C SER A 11 -30.46 -30.19 52.46
N SER A 12 -29.48 -29.54 53.06
CA SER A 12 -28.33 -28.97 52.38
C SER A 12 -27.62 -30.04 51.54
N SER A 13 -27.65 -29.90 50.22
CA SER A 13 -26.73 -30.57 49.31
C SER A 13 -26.31 -29.61 48.20
N SER A 14 -25.12 -29.05 48.39
CA SER A 14 -24.09 -28.80 47.39
C SER A 14 -24.49 -28.83 45.90
N GLY A 15 -24.36 -27.67 45.26
CA GLY A 15 -23.74 -27.51 43.94
C GLY A 15 -24.28 -28.33 42.78
N CYS A 16 -25.32 -27.85 42.12
CA CYS A 16 -25.41 -27.94 40.66
C CYS A 16 -26.33 -26.82 40.16
N PHE A 17 -25.77 -25.91 39.35
CA PHE A 17 -26.57 -24.96 38.56
C PHE A 17 -27.60 -25.76 37.77
N LYS A 18 -28.87 -25.68 38.16
CA LYS A 18 -29.97 -26.24 37.39
C LYS A 18 -30.21 -25.29 36.21
N VAL A 19 -29.41 -25.46 35.15
CA VAL A 19 -29.59 -24.75 33.88
C VAL A 19 -30.96 -25.15 33.34
N ARG A 20 -31.91 -24.21 33.34
CA ARG A 20 -33.20 -24.34 32.65
C ARG A 20 -32.87 -24.62 31.18
N GLY A 21 -33.38 -25.72 30.60
CA GLY A 21 -33.06 -26.14 29.24
C GLY A 21 -33.26 -25.01 28.23
N TRP A 22 -32.22 -24.74 27.43
CA TRP A 22 -32.09 -23.59 26.53
C TRP A 22 -32.85 -23.71 25.19
N TYR A 23 -33.70 -24.73 24.96
CA TYR A 23 -34.29 -24.94 23.63
C TYR A 23 -35.72 -25.50 23.65
N PRO A 24 -36.67 -24.88 22.92
CA PRO A 24 -37.94 -25.52 22.57
C PRO A 24 -37.70 -26.56 21.46
N GLN A 25 -38.34 -27.73 21.60
CA GLN A 25 -38.33 -28.80 20.59
C GLN A 25 -39.18 -28.38 19.37
N GLY A 26 -38.51 -27.94 18.31
CA GLY A 26 -39.10 -27.69 16.98
C GLY A 26 -38.75 -28.80 15.98
N PRO A 27 -39.51 -28.96 14.87
CA PRO A 27 -39.42 -30.13 13.99
C PRO A 27 -38.20 -30.16 13.03
N PHE A 28 -37.27 -29.21 13.12
CA PHE A 28 -36.11 -29.11 12.23
C PHE A 28 -34.81 -29.40 12.97
N TYR A 29 -34.13 -30.49 12.59
CA TYR A 29 -32.85 -30.96 13.15
C TYR A 29 -31.71 -29.91 13.13
N LEU A 30 -31.81 -28.90 12.26
CA LEU A 30 -30.83 -27.80 12.17
C LEU A 30 -30.81 -26.87 13.41
N THR A 31 -31.92 -26.75 14.15
CA THR A 31 -32.00 -25.88 15.34
C THR A 31 -31.41 -26.49 16.61
N GLU A 32 -31.06 -27.79 16.60
CA GLU A 32 -30.51 -28.48 17.77
C GLU A 32 -29.00 -28.27 17.95
N VAL A 33 -28.28 -27.83 16.90
CA VAL A 33 -26.83 -27.62 16.94
C VAL A 33 -26.46 -26.20 16.45
N PRO A 34 -26.24 -25.22 17.35
CA PRO A 34 -25.99 -23.82 16.98
C PRO A 34 -24.72 -23.63 16.13
N PHE A 35 -23.78 -24.56 16.21
CA PHE A 35 -22.54 -24.52 15.43
C PHE A 35 -22.77 -24.72 13.92
N HIS A 36 -23.68 -25.60 13.51
CA HIS A 36 -23.96 -25.84 12.09
C HIS A 36 -24.67 -24.65 11.44
N ILE A 37 -25.59 -24.02 12.17
CA ILE A 37 -26.24 -22.78 11.73
C ILE A 37 -25.19 -21.69 11.53
N LEU A 38 -24.27 -21.53 12.49
CA LEU A 38 -23.20 -20.54 12.39
C LEU A 38 -22.30 -20.77 11.18
N GLN A 39 -21.88 -22.02 10.92
CA GLN A 39 -21.10 -22.36 9.72
C GLN A 39 -21.84 -22.00 8.43
N PHE A 40 -23.15 -22.28 8.39
CA PHE A 40 -23.98 -21.95 7.25
C PHE A 40 -24.14 -20.44 7.05
N GLN A 41 -24.29 -19.67 8.14
CA GLN A 41 -24.32 -18.20 8.12
C GLN A 41 -23.00 -17.62 7.58
N PHE A 42 -21.85 -18.13 8.05
CA PHE A 42 -20.54 -17.73 7.51
C PHE A 42 -20.44 -18.01 6.00
N LEU A 43 -20.87 -19.20 5.57
CA LEU A 43 -20.84 -19.60 4.16
C LEU A 43 -21.69 -18.67 3.30
N ILE A 44 -22.94 -18.37 3.71
CA ILE A 44 -23.83 -17.47 2.97
C ILE A 44 -23.26 -16.06 2.92
N VAL A 45 -22.87 -15.49 4.07
CA VAL A 45 -22.33 -14.12 4.13
C VAL A 45 -21.09 -14.00 3.24
N PHE A 46 -20.17 -14.95 3.33
CA PHE A 46 -18.97 -14.97 2.50
C PHE A 46 -19.30 -15.12 1.01
N PHE A 47 -20.19 -16.05 0.66
CA PHE A 47 -20.58 -16.27 -0.73
C PHE A 47 -21.23 -15.04 -1.36
N VAL A 48 -22.17 -14.39 -0.66
CA VAL A 48 -22.86 -13.20 -1.15
C VAL A 48 -21.90 -12.02 -1.29
N THR A 49 -21.07 -11.76 -0.27
CA THR A 49 -20.09 -10.66 -0.31
C THR A 49 -19.07 -10.85 -1.42
N GLN A 50 -18.49 -12.05 -1.56
CA GLN A 50 -17.49 -12.35 -2.57
C GLN A 50 -18.07 -12.29 -3.99
N SER A 51 -19.29 -12.81 -4.18
CA SER A 51 -20.00 -12.73 -5.46
C SER A 51 -20.26 -11.29 -5.87
N LEU A 52 -20.80 -10.46 -4.96
CA LEU A 52 -21.05 -9.04 -5.23
C LEU A 52 -19.76 -8.27 -5.53
N HIS A 53 -18.68 -8.57 -4.80
CA HIS A 53 -17.39 -7.92 -5.02
C HIS A 53 -16.82 -8.25 -6.39
N HIS A 54 -16.70 -9.53 -6.74
CA HIS A 54 -16.05 -9.95 -7.98
C HIS A 54 -16.90 -9.69 -9.24
N LEU A 55 -18.22 -9.83 -9.15
CA LEU A 55 -19.10 -9.62 -10.31
C LEU A 55 -19.28 -8.14 -10.62
N PHE A 56 -19.55 -7.30 -9.62
CA PHE A 56 -19.92 -5.90 -9.84
C PHE A 56 -18.83 -4.93 -9.39
N PHE A 57 -18.51 -4.90 -8.10
CA PHE A 57 -17.78 -3.78 -7.51
C PHE A 57 -16.31 -3.70 -7.90
N LYS A 58 -15.67 -4.84 -8.17
CA LYS A 58 -14.28 -4.89 -8.64
C LYS A 58 -14.10 -4.21 -10.00
N HIS A 59 -15.06 -4.36 -10.91
CA HIS A 59 -15.03 -3.72 -12.23
C HIS A 59 -15.15 -2.19 -12.14
N PHE A 60 -15.87 -1.68 -11.13
CA PHE A 60 -16.00 -0.25 -10.86
C PHE A 60 -14.87 0.33 -9.97
N GLY A 61 -13.87 -0.47 -9.61
CA GLY A 61 -12.78 -0.03 -8.72
C GLY A 61 -13.24 0.35 -7.31
N LEU A 62 -14.35 -0.23 -6.84
CA LEU A 62 -14.91 0.07 -5.51
C LEU A 62 -14.29 -0.83 -4.41
N PRO A 63 -14.06 -0.30 -3.19
CA PRO A 63 -13.49 -1.06 -2.07
C PRO A 63 -14.37 -2.26 -1.65
N PRO A 64 -13.77 -3.32 -1.06
CA PRO A 64 -14.52 -4.47 -0.53
C PRO A 64 -15.59 -4.08 0.49
N LEU A 65 -15.38 -3.01 1.25
CA LEU A 65 -16.36 -2.48 2.22
C LEU A 65 -17.74 -2.25 1.59
N VAL A 66 -17.81 -1.77 0.34
CA VAL A 66 -19.08 -1.51 -0.36
C VAL A 66 -19.85 -2.81 -0.60
N SER A 67 -19.14 -3.90 -0.97
CA SER A 67 -19.76 -5.22 -1.16
C SER A 67 -20.30 -5.80 0.15
N GLN A 68 -19.63 -5.54 1.28
CA GLN A 68 -20.04 -6.02 2.60
C GLN A 68 -21.30 -5.32 3.10
N LEU A 69 -21.38 -3.99 2.90
CA LEU A 69 -22.55 -3.19 3.24
C LEU A 69 -23.75 -3.56 2.38
N THR A 70 -23.57 -3.67 1.06
CA THR A 70 -24.65 -4.03 0.14
C THR A 70 -25.13 -5.46 0.35
N ALA A 71 -24.25 -6.40 0.66
CA ALA A 71 -24.63 -7.76 1.07
C ALA A 71 -25.51 -7.75 2.33
N GLY A 72 -25.15 -6.94 3.34
CA GLY A 72 -25.96 -6.80 4.56
C GLY A 72 -27.33 -6.20 4.31
N ILE A 73 -27.43 -5.21 3.41
CA ILE A 73 -28.72 -4.64 3.00
C ILE A 73 -29.55 -5.71 2.28
N LEU A 74 -28.96 -6.47 1.37
CA LEU A 74 -29.65 -7.52 0.60
C LEU A 74 -30.16 -8.67 1.49
N LEU A 75 -29.36 -9.05 2.50
CA LEU A 75 -29.70 -10.09 3.46
C LEU A 75 -30.63 -9.59 4.59
N SER A 76 -30.88 -8.28 4.67
CA SER A 76 -31.75 -7.70 5.70
C SER A 76 -33.18 -8.24 5.60
N PRO A 77 -33.76 -8.74 6.71
CA PRO A 77 -35.11 -9.27 6.72
C PRO A 77 -36.14 -8.25 6.23
N SER A 78 -35.96 -6.96 6.52
CA SER A 78 -36.94 -5.92 6.19
C SER A 78 -37.22 -5.80 4.68
N LEU A 79 -36.23 -6.03 3.82
CA LEU A 79 -36.41 -5.99 2.37
C LEU A 79 -36.97 -7.31 1.80
N LEU A 80 -36.62 -8.44 2.40
CA LEU A 80 -37.03 -9.78 1.98
C LEU A 80 -38.48 -10.10 2.39
N ILE A 81 -38.91 -9.66 3.58
CA ILE A 81 -40.23 -9.95 4.18
C ILE A 81 -41.39 -9.43 3.31
N LYS A 82 -41.19 -8.40 2.49
CA LYS A 82 -42.28 -7.75 1.75
C LYS A 82 -42.53 -8.32 0.35
N ARG A 83 -41.63 -9.15 -0.19
CA ARG A 83 -41.68 -9.56 -1.60
C ARG A 83 -41.95 -11.05 -1.84
N VAL A 84 -41.59 -11.97 -0.93
CA VAL A 84 -41.82 -13.43 -1.10
C VAL A 84 -41.87 -14.16 0.26
N GLU A 85 -42.99 -14.82 0.59
CA GLU A 85 -43.15 -15.58 1.85
C GLU A 85 -42.16 -16.77 1.99
N VAL A 86 -41.78 -17.39 0.87
CA VAL A 86 -40.78 -18.48 0.83
C VAL A 86 -39.40 -18.00 1.30
N LEU A 87 -39.02 -16.77 0.94
CA LEU A 87 -37.75 -16.16 1.38
C LEU A 87 -37.79 -15.77 2.87
N LYS A 88 -38.97 -15.47 3.42
CA LYS A 88 -39.17 -15.23 4.85
C LYS A 88 -38.95 -16.51 5.67
N ALA A 89 -39.57 -17.61 5.26
CA ALA A 89 -39.37 -18.91 5.91
C ALA A 89 -37.91 -19.38 5.82
N GLY A 90 -37.24 -19.13 4.69
CA GLY A 90 -35.79 -19.37 4.55
C GLY A 90 -34.94 -18.49 5.45
N HIS A 91 -35.25 -17.20 5.60
CA HIS A 91 -34.50 -16.29 6.47
C HIS A 91 -34.67 -16.66 7.96
N GLU A 92 -35.89 -16.96 8.42
CA GLU A 92 -36.15 -17.37 9.80
C GLU A 92 -35.47 -18.71 10.16
N LEU A 93 -35.30 -19.61 9.17
CA LEU A 93 -34.56 -20.85 9.34
C LEU A 93 -33.03 -20.63 9.44
N ILE A 94 -32.50 -19.66 8.68
CA ILE A 94 -31.05 -19.40 8.57
C ILE A 94 -30.56 -18.45 9.66
N PHE A 95 -31.38 -17.47 10.04
CA PHE A 95 -31.11 -16.45 11.04
C PHE A 95 -32.18 -16.48 12.14
N PRO A 96 -32.24 -17.55 12.96
CA PRO A 96 -33.17 -17.61 14.08
C PRO A 96 -32.77 -16.57 15.14
N GLU A 97 -33.76 -15.95 15.80
CA GLU A 97 -33.53 -14.94 16.84
C GLU A 97 -32.64 -15.47 17.98
N ILE A 98 -32.70 -16.77 18.25
CA ILE A 98 -31.87 -17.47 19.25
C ILE A 98 -30.37 -17.37 18.91
N SER A 99 -30.01 -17.27 17.62
CA SER A 99 -28.62 -17.14 17.20
C SER A 99 -28.05 -15.72 17.35
N ASN A 100 -28.89 -14.72 17.69
CA ASN A 100 -28.50 -13.31 17.74
C ASN A 100 -27.33 -13.01 18.69
N GLU A 101 -27.31 -13.61 19.88
CA GLU A 101 -26.23 -13.39 20.84
C GLU A 101 -24.90 -13.99 20.36
N LEU A 102 -24.95 -15.17 19.71
CA LEU A 102 -23.77 -15.90 19.25
C LEU A 102 -23.03 -15.15 18.14
N TRP A 103 -23.75 -14.67 17.11
CA TRP A 103 -23.07 -13.95 16.04
C TRP A 103 -22.70 -12.52 16.46
N GLN A 104 -23.41 -11.88 17.41
CA GLN A 104 -23.01 -10.57 17.96
C GLN A 104 -21.69 -10.66 18.71
N THR A 105 -21.52 -11.69 19.54
CA THR A 105 -20.27 -11.92 20.28
C THR A 105 -19.09 -12.20 19.34
N ILE A 106 -19.28 -13.05 18.33
CA ILE A 106 -18.25 -13.33 17.32
C ILE A 106 -17.95 -12.09 16.47
N GLY A 107 -18.98 -11.32 16.11
CA GLY A 107 -18.83 -10.06 15.38
C GLY A 107 -18.06 -9.02 16.18
N LEU A 108 -18.38 -8.84 17.47
CA LEU A 108 -17.67 -7.92 18.36
C LEU A 108 -16.22 -8.34 18.58
N PHE A 109 -15.95 -9.63 18.69
CA PHE A 109 -14.59 -10.18 18.74
C PHE A 109 -13.82 -9.90 17.44
N GLY A 110 -14.44 -10.14 16.28
CA GLY A 110 -13.87 -9.84 14.96
C GLY A 110 -13.57 -8.35 14.78
N LEU A 111 -14.48 -7.48 15.20
CA LEU A 111 -14.28 -6.03 15.21
C LEU A 111 -13.09 -5.65 16.10
N SER A 112 -13.05 -6.18 17.33
CA SER A 112 -11.99 -5.91 18.30
C SER A 112 -10.61 -6.30 17.76
N LEU A 113 -10.50 -7.48 17.15
CA LEU A 113 -9.29 -7.94 16.48
C LEU A 113 -8.90 -7.06 15.28
N SER A 114 -9.87 -6.64 14.47
CA SER A 114 -9.61 -5.78 13.31
C SER A 114 -9.05 -4.42 13.71
N LEU A 115 -9.64 -3.79 14.73
CA LEU A 115 -9.21 -2.49 15.22
C LEU A 115 -7.91 -2.59 16.01
N TYR A 116 -7.68 -3.69 16.72
CA TYR A 116 -6.38 -3.99 17.31
C TYR A 116 -5.28 -4.09 16.24
N LEU A 117 -5.46 -4.88 15.18
CA LEU A 117 -4.46 -4.98 14.10
C LEU A 117 -4.22 -3.64 13.41
N ILE A 118 -5.27 -2.85 13.17
CA ILE A 118 -5.13 -1.53 12.56
C ILE A 118 -4.38 -0.58 13.50
N ALA A 119 -4.67 -0.63 14.81
CA ALA A 119 -3.97 0.14 15.83
C ALA A 119 -2.48 -0.23 15.93
N VAL A 120 -2.14 -1.52 15.84
CA VAL A 120 -0.74 -2.01 15.80
C VAL A 120 0.01 -1.46 14.57
N LYS A 121 -0.69 -1.23 13.46
CA LYS A 121 -0.11 -0.64 12.25
C LYS A 121 0.05 0.89 12.35
N MET A 122 -0.51 1.57 13.36
CA MET A 122 -0.49 3.04 13.47
C MET A 122 0.87 3.58 13.94
N ASP A 123 1.37 4.57 13.21
CA ASP A 123 2.60 5.31 13.54
C ASP A 123 2.28 6.68 14.17
N PHE A 124 2.46 6.79 15.49
CA PHE A 124 2.29 8.06 16.19
C PHE A 124 3.47 9.03 16.02
N THR A 125 4.64 8.56 15.54
CA THR A 125 5.81 9.41 15.32
C THR A 125 5.58 10.39 14.17
N MET A 126 4.74 10.03 13.19
CA MET A 126 4.33 10.88 12.08
C MET A 126 3.62 12.18 12.50
N MET A 127 2.87 12.14 13.60
CA MET A 127 2.25 13.35 14.17
C MET A 127 3.30 14.42 14.49
N ARG A 128 4.52 14.00 14.85
CA ARG A 128 5.63 14.89 15.19
C ARG A 128 6.47 15.30 13.98
N SER A 129 6.61 14.44 12.97
CA SER A 129 7.46 14.71 11.78
C SER A 129 6.80 15.62 10.74
N ASN A 130 5.49 15.53 10.54
CA ASN A 130 4.79 16.20 9.42
C ASN A 130 4.39 17.66 9.70
N GLY A 131 4.89 18.24 10.80
CA GLY A 131 4.70 19.65 11.16
C GLY A 131 3.29 20.00 11.66
N LYS A 132 2.98 21.30 11.70
CA LYS A 132 1.71 21.84 12.27
C LYS A 132 0.49 21.62 11.37
N LYS A 133 0.69 21.34 10.07
CA LYS A 133 -0.38 21.22 9.06
C LYS A 133 -1.42 20.12 9.39
N PRO A 134 -1.04 18.84 9.57
CA PRO A 134 -2.00 17.77 9.87
C PRO A 134 -2.72 17.97 11.20
N ILE A 135 -2.07 18.63 12.18
CA ILE A 135 -2.66 18.97 13.48
C ILE A 135 -3.83 19.94 13.32
N ALA A 136 -3.62 21.03 12.58
CA ALA A 136 -4.68 21.98 12.30
C ALA A 136 -5.84 21.33 11.55
N ILE A 137 -5.56 20.56 10.50
CA ILE A 137 -6.59 19.89 9.69
C ILE A 137 -7.37 18.88 10.54
N GLY A 138 -6.68 18.02 11.30
CA GLY A 138 -7.32 16.94 12.06
C GLY A 138 -8.26 17.41 13.17
N ILE A 139 -7.95 18.57 13.77
CA ILE A 139 -8.80 19.20 14.80
C ILE A 139 -9.94 19.99 14.16
N LEU A 140 -9.62 20.90 13.21
CA LEU A 140 -10.62 21.83 12.65
C LEU A 140 -11.71 21.10 11.85
N VAL A 141 -11.34 20.05 11.10
CA VAL A 141 -12.27 19.27 10.26
C VAL A 141 -13.30 18.50 11.10
N ILE A 142 -13.05 18.21 12.37
CA ILE A 142 -14.05 17.62 13.27
C ILE A 142 -14.76 18.70 14.08
N VAL A 143 -14.01 19.60 14.73
CA VAL A 143 -14.56 20.52 15.73
C VAL A 143 -15.50 21.53 15.08
N ILE A 144 -15.15 22.11 13.92
CA ILE A 144 -16.00 23.11 13.28
C ILE A 144 -17.33 22.51 12.82
N PRO A 145 -17.37 21.40 12.04
CA PRO A 145 -18.64 20.78 11.67
C PRO A 145 -19.47 20.33 12.89
N TRP A 146 -18.83 19.84 13.95
CA TRP A 146 -19.51 19.48 15.18
C TRP A 146 -20.21 20.68 15.85
N VAL A 147 -19.49 21.79 16.04
CA VAL A 147 -20.06 23.02 16.63
C VAL A 147 -21.18 23.56 15.76
N VAL A 148 -20.98 23.63 14.44
CA VAL A 148 -21.96 24.18 13.49
C VAL A 148 -23.23 23.33 13.45
N ASN A 149 -23.11 22.00 13.34
CA ASN A 149 -24.27 21.11 13.36
C ASN A 149 -25.01 21.15 14.71
N LYS A 150 -24.29 21.26 15.82
CA LYS A 150 -24.92 21.40 17.14
C LYS A 150 -25.67 22.73 17.27
N LEU A 151 -25.12 23.82 16.74
CA LEU A 151 -25.74 25.14 16.76
C LEU A 151 -26.99 25.19 15.86
N LEU A 152 -26.88 24.71 14.61
CA LEU A 152 -28.00 24.56 13.67
C LEU A 152 -29.10 23.65 14.22
N GLY A 153 -28.68 22.53 14.83
CA GLY A 153 -29.55 21.66 15.59
C GLY A 153 -30.35 22.47 16.59
N TYR A 154 -29.68 23.20 17.49
CA TYR A 154 -30.30 23.97 18.57
C TYR A 154 -31.25 25.09 18.09
N THR A 155 -30.89 25.83 17.04
CA THR A 155 -31.60 27.06 16.65
C THR A 155 -32.81 26.82 15.73
N TYR A 156 -32.71 25.93 14.75
CA TYR A 156 -33.69 25.83 13.66
C TYR A 156 -34.52 24.54 13.69
N ILE A 157 -33.90 23.38 13.92
CA ILE A 157 -34.54 22.06 13.74
C ILE A 157 -35.12 21.52 15.06
N ILE A 158 -34.47 21.80 16.20
CA ILE A 158 -34.83 21.24 17.52
C ILE A 158 -36.10 21.84 18.13
N ARG A 159 -36.52 23.06 17.74
CA ARG A 159 -37.71 23.70 18.32
C ARG A 159 -39.02 22.93 18.05
N ARG A 160 -39.05 22.06 17.03
CA ARG A 160 -40.23 21.24 16.66
C ARG A 160 -40.24 19.85 17.29
N LEU A 161 -39.12 19.36 17.81
CA LEU A 161 -38.96 17.96 18.25
C LEU A 161 -39.12 17.80 19.78
N LYS A 162 -39.50 16.59 20.22
CA LYS A 162 -39.58 16.23 21.66
C LYS A 162 -38.19 16.06 22.27
N GLN A 163 -38.05 16.20 23.59
CA GLN A 163 -36.74 16.16 24.28
C GLN A 163 -35.89 14.92 23.93
N ALA A 164 -36.48 13.72 23.86
CA ALA A 164 -35.75 12.50 23.47
C ALA A 164 -35.21 12.57 22.02
N GLN A 165 -36.05 13.01 21.08
CA GLN A 165 -35.69 13.20 19.67
C GLN A 165 -34.61 14.27 19.48
N LYS A 166 -34.55 15.28 20.37
CA LYS A 166 -33.47 16.28 20.35
C LYS A 166 -32.12 15.66 20.70
N VAL A 167 -32.09 14.80 21.71
CA VAL A 167 -30.86 14.11 22.13
C VAL A 167 -30.38 13.17 21.04
N GLU A 168 -31.32 12.42 20.44
CA GLU A 168 -31.06 11.57 19.28
C GLU A 168 -30.45 12.36 18.11
N LEU A 169 -31.05 13.49 17.74
CA LEU A 169 -30.57 14.35 16.65
C LEU A 169 -29.19 14.98 16.93
N ILE A 170 -28.91 15.39 18.18
CA ILE A 170 -27.58 15.92 18.55
C ILE A 170 -26.53 14.80 18.56
N SER A 171 -26.92 13.60 18.97
CA SER A 171 -26.03 12.44 19.00
C SER A 171 -25.66 12.00 17.58
N SER A 172 -26.63 11.94 16.65
CA SER A 172 -26.39 11.64 15.24
C SER A 172 -25.54 12.71 14.57
N ALA A 173 -25.79 13.99 14.85
CA ALA A 173 -24.96 15.11 14.39
C ALA A 173 -23.50 14.96 14.82
N THR A 174 -23.29 14.51 16.06
CA THR A 174 -21.94 14.24 16.58
C THR A 174 -21.31 13.09 15.82
N LEU A 175 -22.01 11.98 15.67
CA LEU A 175 -21.52 10.78 14.98
C LEU A 175 -21.18 11.02 13.50
N LEU A 176 -21.96 11.86 12.80
CA LEU A 176 -21.72 12.22 11.40
C LEU A 176 -20.45 13.07 11.22
N ALA A 177 -20.13 13.93 12.19
CA ALA A 177 -18.94 14.78 12.13
C ALA A 177 -17.63 13.98 12.27
N LEU A 178 -17.64 12.88 13.05
CA LEU A 178 -16.43 12.11 13.36
C LEU A 178 -15.74 11.57 12.10
N THR A 179 -14.41 11.67 12.09
CA THR A 179 -13.50 10.98 11.16
C THR A 179 -12.72 9.93 11.90
N THR A 180 -12.37 8.86 11.20
CA THR A 180 -11.68 7.74 11.80
C THR A 180 -10.41 7.39 11.02
N PHE A 181 -9.32 7.17 11.73
CA PHE A 181 -8.08 6.72 11.12
C PHE A 181 -8.26 5.33 10.49
N PRO A 182 -8.88 4.32 11.15
CA PRO A 182 -8.95 2.99 10.57
C PRO A 182 -9.63 2.94 9.20
N VAL A 183 -10.71 3.70 9.02
CA VAL A 183 -11.43 3.76 7.74
C VAL A 183 -10.61 4.48 6.68
N THR A 184 -9.99 5.60 7.02
CA THR A 184 -9.13 6.33 6.07
C THR A 184 -7.93 5.47 5.65
N ALA A 185 -7.30 4.74 6.58
CA ALA A 185 -6.18 3.85 6.27
C ALA A 185 -6.57 2.70 5.34
N ILE A 186 -7.71 2.03 5.59
CA ILE A 186 -8.22 0.98 4.69
C ILE A 186 -8.56 1.54 3.31
N LEU A 187 -9.28 2.67 3.27
CA LEU A 187 -9.67 3.32 2.02
C LEU A 187 -8.46 3.69 1.16
N LEU A 188 -7.41 4.28 1.77
CA LEU A 188 -6.20 4.67 1.06
C LEU A 188 -5.39 3.45 0.59
N ASN A 189 -5.40 2.37 1.37
CA ASN A 189 -4.76 1.11 0.99
C ASN A 189 -5.46 0.50 -0.23
N ASP A 190 -6.80 0.47 -0.23
CA ASP A 190 -7.59 -0.09 -1.33
C ASP A 190 -7.45 0.74 -2.62
N LEU A 191 -7.33 2.06 -2.50
CA LEU A 191 -7.08 2.97 -3.62
C LEU A 191 -5.61 3.05 -4.05
N ASN A 192 -4.69 2.37 -3.36
CA ASN A 192 -3.23 2.46 -3.53
C ASN A 192 -2.68 3.89 -3.39
N LEU A 193 -3.31 4.75 -2.58
CA LEU A 193 -2.93 6.16 -2.37
C LEU A 193 -2.16 6.40 -1.06
N LEU A 194 -1.82 5.35 -0.31
CA LEU A 194 -1.05 5.44 0.95
C LEU A 194 0.28 6.21 0.80
N HIS A 195 0.86 6.20 -0.40
CA HIS A 195 2.19 6.75 -0.72
C HIS A 195 2.17 8.21 -1.10
N SER A 196 1.05 8.65 -1.68
CA SER A 196 0.89 10.02 -2.12
C SER A 196 1.09 11.00 -0.95
N GLU A 197 1.60 12.19 -1.24
CA GLU A 197 1.76 13.24 -0.22
C GLU A 197 0.44 13.54 0.49
N LEU A 198 -0.64 13.50 -0.28
CA LEU A 198 -2.01 13.64 0.16
C LEU A 198 -2.44 12.49 1.09
N GLY A 199 -2.05 11.26 0.77
CA GLY A 199 -2.27 10.10 1.61
C GLY A 199 -1.59 10.21 2.96
N ARG A 200 -0.31 10.59 2.99
CA ARG A 200 0.45 10.82 4.24
C ARG A 200 -0.18 11.94 5.09
N LEU A 201 -0.62 13.03 4.45
CA LEU A 201 -1.31 14.13 5.11
C LEU A 201 -2.65 13.66 5.71
N ALA A 202 -3.44 12.89 4.96
CA ALA A 202 -4.71 12.36 5.42
C ALA A 202 -4.56 11.40 6.60
N LEU A 203 -3.58 10.47 6.55
CA LEU A 203 -3.33 9.52 7.63
C LEU A 203 -2.85 10.24 8.91
N SER A 204 -1.88 11.14 8.80
CA SER A 204 -1.38 11.88 9.97
C SER A 204 -2.45 12.78 10.60
N SER A 205 -3.30 13.40 9.79
CA SER A 205 -4.46 14.15 10.27
C SER A 205 -5.55 13.22 10.85
N GLY A 206 -5.71 12.03 10.28
CA GLY A 206 -6.62 10.97 10.74
C GLY A 206 -6.29 10.47 12.15
N ILE A 207 -5.01 10.31 12.51
CA ILE A 207 -4.59 9.93 13.87
C ILE A 207 -5.07 10.97 14.90
N ILE A 208 -4.90 12.24 14.56
CA ILE A 208 -5.28 13.36 15.43
C ILE A 208 -6.80 13.44 15.55
N SER A 209 -7.49 13.25 14.42
CA SER A 209 -8.93 13.10 14.36
C SER A 209 -9.45 11.97 15.26
N GLU A 210 -8.75 10.84 15.35
CA GLU A 210 -9.12 9.72 16.23
C GLU A 210 -9.03 10.11 17.72
N LEU A 211 -8.01 10.87 18.11
CA LEU A 211 -7.89 11.37 19.49
C LEU A 211 -9.04 12.33 19.86
N VAL A 212 -9.36 13.26 18.95
CA VAL A 212 -10.51 14.18 19.13
C VAL A 212 -11.83 13.39 19.16
N ARG A 213 -11.94 12.33 18.36
CA ARG A 213 -13.11 11.45 18.32
C ARG A 213 -13.35 10.76 19.66
N PHE A 214 -12.33 10.16 20.27
CA PHE A 214 -12.49 9.52 21.58
C PHE A 214 -12.98 10.51 22.63
N TYR A 215 -12.44 11.73 22.64
CA TYR A 215 -12.90 12.79 23.52
C TYR A 215 -14.38 13.17 23.27
N LEU A 216 -14.79 13.33 22.01
CA LEU A 216 -16.17 13.67 21.67
C LEU A 216 -17.17 12.55 21.99
N ILE A 217 -16.80 11.28 21.77
CA ILE A 217 -17.63 10.11 22.14
C ILE A 217 -17.79 10.05 23.66
N LEU A 218 -16.70 10.21 24.41
CA LEU A 218 -16.78 10.27 25.87
C LEU A 218 -17.75 11.39 26.29
N ARG A 219 -17.63 12.59 25.71
CA ARG A 219 -18.49 13.72 26.05
C ARG A 219 -19.98 13.49 25.73
N SER A 220 -20.28 12.83 24.61
CA SER A 220 -21.67 12.52 24.20
C SER A 220 -22.28 11.40 25.04
N LYS A 221 -21.51 10.37 25.41
CA LYS A 221 -21.93 9.35 26.39
C LYS A 221 -22.38 9.98 27.71
N ASN A 222 -21.59 10.92 28.24
CA ASN A 222 -21.93 11.62 29.48
C ASN A 222 -23.19 12.47 29.37
N LEU A 223 -23.37 13.14 28.22
CA LEU A 223 -24.58 13.92 28.00
C LEU A 223 -25.81 13.02 27.95
N ALA A 224 -25.72 11.87 27.26
CA ALA A 224 -26.81 10.90 27.19
C ALA A 224 -27.17 10.32 28.57
N GLY A 225 -26.17 9.86 29.32
CA GLY A 225 -26.42 9.26 30.64
C GLY A 225 -26.89 10.25 31.71
N LEU A 226 -26.48 11.52 31.62
CA LEU A 226 -27.00 12.58 32.50
C LEU A 226 -28.47 12.89 32.21
N ILE A 227 -28.89 12.85 30.95
CA ILE A 227 -30.29 13.09 30.56
C ILE A 227 -31.20 11.92 30.95
N GLN A 228 -30.67 10.69 30.93
CA GLN A 228 -31.40 9.49 31.35
C GLN A 228 -31.38 9.26 32.88
N ASN A 229 -30.73 10.14 33.66
CA ASN A 229 -30.50 9.99 35.11
C ASN A 229 -29.78 8.68 35.51
N LEU A 230 -29.11 8.02 34.56
CA LEU A 230 -28.44 6.73 34.79
C LEU A 230 -27.02 6.89 35.34
N ILE A 231 -26.40 8.06 35.17
CA ILE A 231 -24.98 8.27 35.44
C ILE A 231 -24.76 9.38 36.46
N THR A 232 -24.10 9.04 37.57
CA THR A 232 -23.67 10.01 38.59
C THR A 232 -22.38 10.71 38.16
N LYS A 233 -22.14 11.97 38.57
CA LYS A 233 -20.85 12.69 38.33
C LYS A 233 -19.59 11.86 38.70
N LYS A 234 -19.73 10.92 39.65
CA LYS A 234 -18.68 9.98 40.09
C LYS A 234 -18.31 8.95 39.03
N GLU A 235 -19.27 8.44 38.26
CA GLU A 235 -19.03 7.45 37.20
C GLU A 235 -18.34 8.06 35.97
N PHE A 236 -18.59 9.35 35.71
CA PHE A 236 -17.83 10.06 34.68
C PHE A 236 -16.35 10.20 35.06
N ALA A 237 -16.09 10.57 36.32
CA ALA A 237 -14.72 10.65 36.83
C ALA A 237 -14.03 9.28 36.79
N SER A 238 -14.73 8.20 37.15
CA SER A 238 -14.16 6.85 37.07
C SER A 238 -13.84 6.41 35.64
N ARG A 239 -14.65 6.79 34.64
CA ARG A 239 -14.37 6.53 33.21
C ARG A 239 -13.12 7.25 32.70
N ILE A 240 -12.97 8.55 33.03
CA ILE A 240 -11.75 9.30 32.66
C ILE A 240 -10.52 8.70 33.34
N ILE A 241 -10.62 8.40 34.62
CA ILE A 241 -9.49 7.82 35.38
C ILE A 241 -9.16 6.43 34.84
N GLY A 242 -10.19 5.61 34.53
CA GLY A 242 -10.03 4.28 33.95
C GLY A 242 -9.35 4.28 32.59
N THR A 243 -9.80 5.16 31.67
CA THR A 243 -9.16 5.33 30.36
C THR A 243 -7.72 5.82 30.48
N PHE A 244 -7.46 6.81 31.34
CA PHE A 244 -6.10 7.28 31.61
C PHE A 244 -5.21 6.17 32.20
N CYS A 245 -5.73 5.41 33.17
CA CYS A 245 -5.06 4.27 33.78
C CYS A 245 -4.72 3.21 32.73
N LEU A 246 -5.64 2.89 31.83
CA LEU A 246 -5.41 1.92 30.75
C LEU A 246 -4.31 2.37 29.79
N VAL A 247 -4.30 3.65 29.41
CA VAL A 247 -3.23 4.23 28.57
C VAL A 247 -1.88 4.17 29.28
N MET A 248 -1.83 4.54 30.56
CA MET A 248 -0.61 4.49 31.37
C MET A 248 -0.12 3.05 31.55
N LEU A 249 -1.02 2.11 31.87
CA LEU A 249 -0.71 0.68 31.96
C LEU A 249 -0.14 0.16 30.63
N GLY A 250 -0.73 0.56 29.51
CA GLY A 250 -0.17 0.26 28.19
C GLY A 250 1.28 0.76 28.06
N ILE A 251 1.51 2.04 28.30
CA ILE A 251 2.83 2.67 28.12
C ILE A 251 3.89 2.08 29.06
N PHE A 252 3.54 1.79 30.32
CA PHE A 252 4.49 1.35 31.35
C PHE A 252 4.61 -0.16 31.51
N LEU A 253 3.62 -0.96 31.10
CA LEU A 253 3.66 -2.42 31.19
C LEU A 253 3.79 -3.07 29.82
N VAL A 254 2.81 -2.85 28.94
CA VAL A 254 2.75 -3.52 27.62
C VAL A 254 3.95 -3.11 26.76
N ARG A 255 4.21 -1.81 26.62
CA ARG A 255 5.27 -1.31 25.74
C ARG A 255 6.68 -1.80 26.11
N PRO A 256 7.15 -1.77 27.39
CA PRO A 256 8.46 -2.31 27.73
C PRO A 256 8.54 -3.83 27.61
N LEU A 257 7.49 -4.58 27.98
CA LEU A 257 7.44 -6.04 27.80
C LEU A 257 7.61 -6.41 26.32
N MET A 258 6.92 -5.71 25.43
CA MET A 258 7.04 -5.97 23.98
C MET A 258 8.41 -5.58 23.43
N ARG A 259 9.04 -4.50 23.91
CA ARG A 259 10.43 -4.17 23.55
C ARG A 259 11.44 -5.21 24.05
N LEU A 260 11.20 -5.79 25.21
CA LEU A 260 12.04 -6.83 25.79
C LEU A 260 11.94 -8.13 24.97
N ILE A 261 10.73 -8.50 24.57
CA ILE A 261 10.48 -9.61 23.63
C ILE A 261 11.23 -9.39 22.31
N ILE A 262 11.17 -8.18 21.75
CA ILE A 262 11.89 -7.85 20.51
C ILE A 262 13.41 -8.00 20.70
N ARG A 263 13.96 -7.64 21.87
CA ARG A 263 15.40 -7.83 22.18
C ARG A 263 15.78 -9.31 22.31
N TRP A 264 14.88 -10.14 22.80
CA TRP A 264 15.10 -11.59 22.96
C TRP A 264 14.92 -12.37 21.66
N THR A 265 14.28 -11.78 20.65
CA THR A 265 14.09 -12.44 19.36
C THR A 265 15.35 -12.28 18.50
N PRO A 266 16.02 -13.37 18.07
CA PRO A 266 17.22 -13.27 17.25
C PRO A 266 16.91 -12.62 15.89
N LYS A 267 17.83 -11.77 15.43
CA LYS A 267 17.68 -10.98 14.19
C LYS A 267 17.47 -11.91 12.98
N GLY A 268 16.44 -11.64 12.18
CA GLY A 268 16.17 -12.34 10.91
C GLY A 268 15.35 -13.63 11.01
N ARG A 269 14.96 -14.09 12.21
CA ARG A 269 14.04 -15.23 12.38
C ARG A 269 12.60 -14.75 12.62
N PRO A 270 11.58 -15.49 12.13
CA PRO A 270 10.20 -15.20 12.46
C PRO A 270 10.00 -15.29 13.98
N VAL A 271 9.19 -14.39 14.52
CA VAL A 271 8.85 -14.39 15.94
C VAL A 271 8.15 -15.70 16.30
N ASP A 272 8.57 -16.35 17.39
CA ASP A 272 7.92 -17.58 17.86
C ASP A 272 6.43 -17.35 18.12
N SER A 273 5.61 -18.34 17.77
CA SER A 273 4.14 -18.25 17.87
C SER A 273 3.64 -17.90 19.28
N ILE A 274 4.44 -18.17 20.32
CA ILE A 274 4.16 -17.85 21.72
C ILE A 274 3.96 -16.34 21.92
N TYR A 275 4.79 -15.50 21.29
CA TYR A 275 4.70 -14.04 21.46
C TYR A 275 3.48 -13.45 20.76
N ALA A 276 3.04 -14.05 19.65
CA ALA A 276 1.79 -13.68 18.99
C ALA A 276 0.57 -14.00 19.87
N VAL A 277 0.59 -15.16 20.56
CA VAL A 277 -0.45 -15.53 21.53
C VAL A 277 -0.46 -14.56 22.71
N LEU A 278 0.72 -14.24 23.26
CA LEU A 278 0.84 -13.27 24.36
C LEU A 278 0.28 -11.89 23.98
N ALA A 279 0.53 -11.43 22.75
CA ALA A 279 -0.02 -10.17 22.26
C ALA A 279 -1.56 -10.17 22.20
N LEU A 280 -2.16 -11.29 21.77
CA LEU A 280 -3.62 -11.47 21.81
C LEU A 280 -4.18 -11.52 23.23
N VAL A 281 -3.48 -12.15 24.17
CA VAL A 281 -3.88 -12.15 25.58
C VAL A 281 -3.88 -10.72 26.14
N PHE A 282 -2.86 -9.91 25.85
CA PHE A 282 -2.87 -8.50 26.25
C PHE A 282 -4.02 -7.70 25.63
N MET A 283 -4.38 -7.98 24.38
CA MET A 283 -5.55 -7.37 23.75
C MET A 283 -6.83 -7.70 24.52
N LEU A 284 -7.06 -8.98 24.85
CA LEU A 284 -8.23 -9.43 25.60
C LEU A 284 -8.29 -8.81 27.00
N VAL A 285 -7.17 -8.80 27.73
CA VAL A 285 -7.07 -8.18 29.05
C VAL A 285 -7.36 -6.68 28.98
N GLY A 286 -6.83 -5.98 27.96
CA GLY A 286 -7.12 -4.56 27.75
C GLY A 286 -8.59 -4.28 27.47
N GLY A 287 -9.24 -5.12 26.68
CA GLY A 287 -10.67 -5.05 26.43
C GLY A 287 -11.51 -5.25 27.69
N LEU A 288 -11.16 -6.26 28.52
CA LEU A 288 -11.83 -6.51 29.80
C LEU A 288 -11.66 -5.34 30.77
N ILE A 289 -10.45 -4.77 30.89
CA ILE A 289 -10.20 -3.61 31.74
C ILE A 289 -11.04 -2.41 31.28
N ALA A 290 -11.17 -2.18 29.97
CA ALA A 290 -12.01 -1.10 29.46
C ALA A 290 -13.49 -1.28 29.85
N ASP A 291 -14.01 -2.50 29.73
CA ASP A 291 -15.38 -2.85 30.10
C ASP A 291 -15.66 -2.65 31.59
N LEU A 292 -14.70 -3.05 32.45
CA LEU A 292 -14.78 -2.84 33.91
C LEU A 292 -14.91 -1.36 34.31
N TYR A 293 -14.31 -0.45 33.53
CA TYR A 293 -14.42 0.99 33.75
C TYR A 293 -15.65 1.63 33.08
N GLY A 294 -16.52 0.84 32.45
CA GLY A 294 -17.72 1.31 31.73
C GLY A 294 -17.40 1.95 30.37
N GLU A 295 -16.27 1.58 29.77
CA GLU A 295 -15.91 1.90 28.40
C GLU A 295 -16.08 0.70 27.47
N ASN A 296 -16.06 0.93 26.17
CA ASN A 296 -16.24 -0.15 25.22
C ASN A 296 -15.03 -1.09 25.21
N VAL A 297 -15.28 -2.40 25.16
CA VAL A 297 -14.26 -3.44 24.92
C VAL A 297 -13.34 -3.09 23.74
N VAL A 298 -13.94 -2.61 22.65
CA VAL A 298 -13.23 -2.22 21.42
C VAL A 298 -12.19 -1.12 21.66
N LEU A 299 -12.49 -0.15 22.54
CA LEU A 299 -11.57 0.93 22.88
C LEU A 299 -10.33 0.38 23.59
N GLY A 300 -10.52 -0.58 24.50
CA GLY A 300 -9.42 -1.21 25.22
C GLY A 300 -8.48 -1.98 24.29
N CYS A 301 -9.06 -2.80 23.40
CA CYS A 301 -8.31 -3.51 22.36
C CYS A 301 -7.52 -2.53 21.46
N PHE A 302 -8.14 -1.41 21.07
CA PHE A 302 -7.50 -0.37 20.27
C PHE A 302 -6.32 0.28 21.00
N ILE A 303 -6.47 0.66 22.27
CA ILE A 303 -5.41 1.30 23.06
C ILE A 303 -4.20 0.36 23.22
N VAL A 304 -4.45 -0.92 23.53
CA VAL A 304 -3.36 -1.91 23.63
C VAL A 304 -2.63 -2.06 22.29
N GLY A 305 -3.35 -2.07 21.17
CA GLY A 305 -2.75 -2.10 19.83
C GLY A 305 -1.92 -0.86 19.52
N ALA A 306 -2.43 0.32 19.83
CA ALA A 306 -1.77 1.61 19.59
C ALA A 306 -0.48 1.80 20.40
N VAL A 307 -0.40 1.19 21.58
CA VAL A 307 0.77 1.21 22.46
C VAL A 307 1.87 0.27 21.98
N MET A 308 1.51 -0.76 21.22
CA MET A 308 2.42 -1.80 20.75
C MET A 308 3.48 -1.19 19.83
N PRO A 309 4.77 -1.59 19.95
CA PRO A 309 5.81 -1.10 19.06
C PRO A 309 5.53 -1.50 17.61
N GLU A 310 5.53 -0.52 16.73
CA GLU A 310 5.25 -0.67 15.31
C GLU A 310 6.45 -1.23 14.52
N GLY A 311 6.15 -2.02 13.50
CA GLY A 311 7.14 -2.58 12.58
C GLY A 311 7.75 -3.93 12.98
N PRO A 312 8.72 -4.42 12.22
CA PRO A 312 9.29 -5.75 12.40
C PRO A 312 10.12 -5.86 13.70
N PRO A 313 10.17 -7.06 14.32
CA PRO A 313 9.67 -8.35 13.82
C PRO A 313 8.25 -8.72 14.30
N LEU A 314 7.73 -8.09 15.36
CA LEU A 314 6.53 -8.55 16.08
C LEU A 314 5.21 -8.10 15.44
N ALA A 315 5.08 -6.80 15.12
CA ALA A 315 3.88 -6.29 14.45
C ALA A 315 3.73 -6.91 13.04
N SER A 316 4.84 -7.08 12.32
CA SER A 316 4.85 -7.75 11.02
C SER A 316 4.40 -9.21 11.10
N ALA A 317 4.82 -9.94 12.14
CA ALA A 317 4.41 -11.34 12.34
C ALA A 317 2.91 -11.46 12.66
N LEU A 318 2.37 -10.59 13.53
CA LEU A 318 0.95 -10.55 13.84
C LEU A 318 0.10 -10.23 12.61
N VAL A 319 0.49 -9.19 11.88
CA VAL A 319 -0.20 -8.78 10.66
C VAL A 319 -0.17 -9.92 9.64
N HIS A 320 0.99 -10.49 9.33
CA HIS A 320 1.07 -11.58 8.35
C HIS A 320 0.26 -12.82 8.75
N LYS A 321 0.13 -13.12 10.05
CA LYS A 321 -0.57 -14.32 10.53
C LYS A 321 -2.09 -14.13 10.58
N PHE A 322 -2.57 -12.95 10.94
CA PHE A 322 -4.00 -12.72 11.22
C PHE A 322 -4.72 -11.84 10.20
N GLU A 323 -4.01 -11.08 9.36
CA GLU A 323 -4.63 -10.15 8.39
C GLU A 323 -5.58 -10.87 7.43
N SER A 324 -5.16 -11.99 6.83
CA SER A 324 -6.01 -12.76 5.90
C SER A 324 -7.28 -13.30 6.57
N PHE A 325 -7.17 -13.78 7.81
CA PHE A 325 -8.31 -14.31 8.55
C PHE A 325 -9.28 -13.20 8.98
N ILE A 326 -8.76 -12.08 9.49
CA ILE A 326 -9.57 -10.99 10.03
C ILE A 326 -10.25 -10.22 8.89
N PHE A 327 -9.51 -9.74 7.90
CA PHE A 327 -10.07 -8.94 6.81
C PHE A 327 -10.81 -9.80 5.77
N GLY A 328 -10.41 -11.07 5.62
CA GLY A 328 -11.06 -12.00 4.68
C GLY A 328 -12.35 -12.63 5.20
N MET A 329 -12.49 -12.85 6.52
CA MET A 329 -13.63 -13.58 7.09
C MET A 329 -14.36 -12.81 8.19
N LEU A 330 -13.68 -12.40 9.25
CA LEU A 330 -14.34 -11.82 10.45
C LEU A 330 -14.91 -10.42 10.21
N MET A 331 -14.20 -9.56 9.49
CA MET A 331 -14.65 -8.20 9.17
C MET A 331 -15.89 -8.17 8.27
N PRO A 332 -15.92 -8.89 7.12
CA PRO A 332 -17.13 -9.01 6.31
C PRO A 332 -18.33 -9.49 7.13
N PHE A 333 -18.12 -10.51 7.97
CA PHE A 333 -19.16 -11.07 8.81
C PHE A 333 -19.75 -10.03 9.78
N PHE A 334 -18.90 -9.32 10.54
CA PHE A 334 -19.35 -8.27 11.45
C PHE A 334 -20.15 -7.17 10.74
N ILE A 335 -19.67 -6.69 9.60
CA ILE A 335 -20.31 -5.60 8.86
C ILE A 335 -21.66 -6.03 8.31
N THR A 336 -21.69 -7.17 7.60
CA THR A 336 -22.91 -7.68 6.98
C THR A 336 -24.00 -7.91 8.02
N ILE A 337 -23.66 -8.50 9.16
CA ILE A 337 -24.69 -8.76 10.17
C ILE A 337 -25.15 -7.50 10.86
N THR A 338 -24.25 -6.57 11.18
CA THR A 338 -24.64 -5.30 11.79
C THR A 338 -25.63 -4.53 10.90
N VAL A 339 -25.41 -4.58 9.58
CA VAL A 339 -26.33 -3.99 8.60
C VAL A 339 -27.64 -4.76 8.51
N MET A 340 -27.61 -6.09 8.64
CA MET A 340 -28.81 -6.93 8.67
C MET A 340 -29.75 -6.57 9.82
N MET A 341 -29.21 -6.14 10.98
CA MET A 341 -29.99 -5.67 12.13
C MET A 341 -30.76 -4.35 11.90
N ALA A 342 -30.54 -3.69 10.76
CA ALA A 342 -31.15 -2.40 10.47
C ALA A 342 -32.53 -2.58 9.82
N ASP A 343 -33.54 -1.97 10.43
CA ASP A 343 -34.91 -2.02 9.93
C ASP A 343 -35.19 -0.91 8.92
N PHE A 344 -34.91 -1.16 7.65
CA PHE A 344 -35.11 -0.16 6.59
C PHE A 344 -36.58 0.21 6.36
N CYS A 345 -37.53 -0.66 6.73
CA CYS A 345 -38.96 -0.37 6.58
C CYS A 345 -39.50 0.67 7.58
N LYS A 346 -38.80 0.91 8.69
CA LYS A 346 -39.18 1.91 9.69
C LYS A 346 -38.84 3.34 9.26
N ILE A 347 -38.12 3.50 8.14
CA ILE A 347 -37.72 4.80 7.61
C ILE A 347 -38.92 5.45 6.92
N ASN A 348 -39.51 6.47 7.55
CA ASN A 348 -40.58 7.25 6.98
C ASN A 348 -40.08 8.65 6.57
N LEU A 349 -40.12 8.96 5.27
CA LEU A 349 -39.66 10.24 4.72
C LEU A 349 -40.50 11.45 5.20
N LYS A 350 -41.71 11.20 5.71
CA LYS A 350 -42.61 12.25 6.21
C LYS A 350 -42.36 12.64 7.67
N ASP A 351 -41.50 11.91 8.38
CA ASP A 351 -41.22 12.18 9.80
C ASP A 351 -40.33 13.42 9.94
N GLU A 352 -40.74 14.36 10.82
CA GLU A 352 -39.96 15.59 11.08
C GLU A 352 -38.55 15.31 11.61
N LEU A 353 -38.36 14.20 12.35
CA LEU A 353 -37.05 13.76 12.83
C LEU A 353 -36.13 13.43 11.64
N LEU A 354 -36.62 12.68 10.65
CA LEU A 354 -35.83 12.27 9.50
C LEU A 354 -35.49 13.48 8.61
N HIS A 355 -36.43 14.41 8.44
CA HIS A 355 -36.14 15.68 7.77
C HIS A 355 -35.01 16.44 8.47
N GLY A 356 -35.04 16.49 9.81
CA GLY A 356 -33.95 17.05 10.62
C GLY A 356 -32.62 16.33 10.41
N GLN A 357 -32.62 14.99 10.34
CA GLN A 357 -31.44 14.18 10.07
C GLN A 357 -30.86 14.45 8.67
N LEU A 358 -31.71 14.61 7.65
CA LEU A 358 -31.29 14.95 6.28
C LEU A 358 -30.62 16.32 6.21
N VAL A 359 -31.18 17.32 6.89
CA VAL A 359 -30.57 18.66 6.92
C VAL A 359 -29.22 18.59 7.63
N ILE A 360 -29.13 17.92 8.78
CA ILE A 360 -27.88 17.79 9.54
C ILE A 360 -26.82 17.01 8.78
N THR A 361 -27.16 15.93 8.09
CA THR A 361 -26.19 15.19 7.27
C THR A 361 -25.64 16.08 6.16
N PHE A 362 -26.51 16.78 5.42
CA PHE A 362 -26.09 17.68 4.36
C PHE A 362 -25.16 18.77 4.89
N THR A 363 -25.52 19.44 5.99
CA THR A 363 -24.66 20.46 6.60
C THR A 363 -23.37 19.88 7.15
N ALA A 364 -23.40 18.68 7.73
CA ALA A 364 -22.22 18.01 8.25
C ALA A 364 -21.18 17.77 7.14
N PHE A 365 -21.59 17.18 6.02
CA PHE A 365 -20.69 16.93 4.89
C PHE A 365 -20.26 18.23 4.22
N ALA A 366 -21.17 19.17 3.98
CA ALA A 366 -20.85 20.45 3.35
C ALA A 366 -19.83 21.25 4.17
N MET A 367 -20.04 21.39 5.49
CA MET A 367 -19.12 22.10 6.37
C MET A 367 -17.77 21.40 6.47
N LYS A 368 -17.77 20.06 6.51
CA LYS A 368 -16.53 19.27 6.59
C LYS A 368 -15.69 19.42 5.34
N ILE A 369 -16.32 19.38 4.15
CA ILE A 369 -15.66 19.64 2.88
C ILE A 369 -15.13 21.08 2.83
N ALA A 370 -15.95 22.07 3.17
CA ALA A 370 -15.58 23.48 3.14
C ALA A 370 -14.39 23.79 4.06
N VAL A 371 -14.42 23.31 5.30
CA VAL A 371 -13.34 23.50 6.28
C VAL A 371 -12.06 22.81 5.84
N CYS A 372 -12.15 21.60 5.29
CA CYS A 372 -10.98 20.89 4.80
C CYS A 372 -10.32 21.61 3.61
N ILE A 373 -11.12 22.09 2.65
CA ILE A 373 -10.62 22.87 1.50
C ILE A 373 -9.99 24.19 1.99
N ALA A 374 -10.65 24.90 2.90
CA ALA A 374 -10.12 26.15 3.45
C ALA A 374 -8.77 25.94 4.17
N CYS A 375 -8.65 24.90 5.00
CA CYS A 375 -7.40 24.55 5.67
C CYS A 375 -6.32 24.14 4.66
N ALA A 376 -6.67 23.32 3.67
CA ALA A 376 -5.73 22.87 2.65
C ALA A 376 -5.20 24.03 1.80
N ARG A 377 -6.07 24.98 1.42
CA ARG A 377 -5.68 26.20 0.69
C ARG A 377 -4.81 27.13 1.51
N PHE A 378 -5.08 27.29 2.80
CA PHE A 378 -4.23 28.07 3.71
C PHE A 378 -2.79 27.53 3.75
N TYR A 379 -2.61 26.22 3.54
CA TYR A 379 -1.31 25.56 3.48
C TYR A 379 -0.76 25.35 2.04
N ASN A 380 -1.30 26.07 1.05
CA ASN A 380 -0.87 26.10 -0.35
C ASN A 380 -0.99 24.76 -1.12
N LEU A 381 -2.01 23.95 -0.82
CA LEU A 381 -2.35 22.77 -1.65
C LEU A 381 -3.17 23.19 -2.88
N ALA A 382 -2.97 22.49 -4.00
CA ALA A 382 -3.74 22.71 -5.22
C ALA A 382 -5.22 22.35 -5.01
N MET A 383 -6.13 22.97 -5.79
CA MET A 383 -7.58 22.67 -5.69
C MET A 383 -7.95 21.20 -5.81
N PRO A 384 -7.50 20.45 -6.83
CA PRO A 384 -7.89 19.04 -6.96
C PRO A 384 -7.41 18.22 -5.76
N ASP A 385 -6.22 18.50 -5.25
CA ASP A 385 -5.65 17.83 -4.07
C ASP A 385 -6.44 18.20 -2.80
N SER A 386 -6.84 19.46 -2.65
CA SER A 386 -7.66 19.88 -1.50
C SER A 386 -9.04 19.22 -1.49
N LEU A 387 -9.66 19.03 -2.66
CA LEU A 387 -10.95 18.37 -2.82
C LEU A 387 -10.85 16.86 -2.58
N ALA A 388 -9.78 16.22 -3.09
CA ALA A 388 -9.51 14.82 -2.83
C ALA A 388 -9.24 14.54 -1.34
N LEU A 389 -8.47 15.41 -0.66
CA LEU A 389 -8.25 15.34 0.78
C LEU A 389 -9.57 15.47 1.55
N ALA A 390 -10.43 16.43 1.16
CA ALA A 390 -11.74 16.62 1.76
C ALA A 390 -12.64 15.38 1.59
N ALA A 391 -12.62 14.75 0.41
CA ALA A 391 -13.35 13.51 0.15
C ALA A 391 -12.87 12.36 1.05
N ILE A 392 -11.54 12.18 1.17
CA ILE A 392 -10.95 11.16 2.07
C ILE A 392 -11.39 11.39 3.51
N MET A 393 -11.36 12.63 3.98
CA MET A 393 -11.82 12.97 5.33
C MET A 393 -13.33 12.77 5.51
N CYS A 394 -14.12 12.73 4.46
CA CYS A 394 -15.55 12.42 4.54
C CYS A 394 -15.86 10.92 4.57
N SER A 395 -14.85 10.05 4.44
CA SER A 395 -15.04 8.60 4.47
C SER A 395 -15.68 8.12 5.78
N LYS A 396 -16.57 7.15 5.64
CA LYS A 396 -17.27 6.46 6.72
C LYS A 396 -17.14 4.96 6.53
N GLY A 397 -17.08 4.20 7.61
CA GLY A 397 -16.91 2.74 7.50
C GLY A 397 -17.10 1.97 8.79
N ILE A 398 -16.32 0.89 8.95
CA ILE A 398 -16.52 -0.13 10.00
C ILE A 398 -16.59 0.46 11.42
N THR A 399 -15.71 1.41 11.74
CA THR A 399 -15.67 2.04 13.06
C THR A 399 -16.87 2.93 13.32
N ASP A 400 -17.45 3.55 12.29
CA ASP A 400 -18.66 4.37 12.43
C ASP A 400 -19.85 3.47 12.74
N ILE A 401 -19.99 2.38 11.98
CA ILE A 401 -21.02 1.35 12.17
C ILE A 401 -20.97 0.78 13.58
N ALA A 402 -19.76 0.43 14.07
CA ALA A 402 -19.56 -0.02 15.44
C ALA A 402 -20.02 1.01 16.47
N THR A 403 -19.74 2.31 16.24
CA THR A 403 -20.25 3.35 17.14
C THR A 403 -21.76 3.50 17.08
N TYR A 404 -22.40 3.28 15.94
CA TYR A 404 -23.86 3.32 15.85
C TYR A 404 -24.52 2.22 16.67
N VAL A 405 -23.96 1.01 16.63
CA VAL A 405 -24.42 -0.12 17.47
C VAL A 405 -24.29 0.22 18.95
N MET A 406 -23.14 0.76 19.37
CA MET A 406 -22.92 1.18 20.76
C MET A 406 -23.96 2.21 21.23
N PHE A 407 -24.22 3.26 20.44
CA PHE A 407 -25.23 4.28 20.80
C PHE A 407 -26.68 3.75 20.79
N ARG A 408 -26.95 2.68 20.03
CA ARG A 408 -28.25 1.99 19.99
C ARG A 408 -28.43 1.06 21.19
N GLN A 409 -27.51 0.12 21.40
CA GLN A 409 -27.65 -0.94 22.41
C GLN A 409 -27.32 -0.47 23.83
N ASP A 410 -26.18 0.20 24.04
CA ASP A 410 -25.69 0.50 25.40
C ASP A 410 -26.36 1.74 26.01
N TYR A 411 -26.70 2.72 25.16
CA TYR A 411 -27.22 4.02 25.60
C TYR A 411 -28.68 4.28 25.22
N ASN A 412 -29.27 3.44 24.37
CA ASN A 412 -30.65 3.60 23.88
C ASN A 412 -31.00 5.02 23.42
N VAL A 413 -30.02 5.72 22.82
CA VAL A 413 -30.19 7.11 22.34
C VAL A 413 -30.68 7.11 20.89
N ILE A 414 -30.18 6.17 20.09
CA ILE A 414 -30.49 6.04 18.66
C ILE A 414 -31.57 4.99 18.50
N HIS A 415 -32.70 5.37 17.92
CA HIS A 415 -33.81 4.47 17.64
C HIS A 415 -33.61 3.75 16.29
N ASP A 416 -34.38 2.69 16.06
CA ASP A 416 -34.20 1.82 14.88
C ASP A 416 -34.25 2.57 13.53
N ALA A 417 -35.11 3.58 13.41
CA ALA A 417 -35.25 4.37 12.18
C ALA A 417 -34.00 5.21 11.88
N THR A 418 -33.40 5.83 12.90
CA THR A 418 -32.18 6.65 12.72
C THR A 418 -30.95 5.75 12.55
N PHE A 419 -30.91 4.59 13.20
CA PHE A 419 -29.87 3.58 12.97
C PHE A 419 -29.84 3.12 11.51
N ALA A 420 -31.00 2.75 10.95
CA ALA A 420 -31.12 2.34 9.55
C ALA A 420 -30.75 3.48 8.59
N TYR A 421 -31.17 4.72 8.91
CA TYR A 421 -30.77 5.91 8.15
C TYR A 421 -29.25 6.14 8.14
N LEU A 422 -28.58 6.05 9.29
CA LEU A 422 -27.12 6.23 9.39
C LEU A 422 -26.37 5.16 8.57
N ILE A 423 -26.87 3.92 8.55
CA ILE A 423 -26.30 2.85 7.71
C ILE A 423 -26.43 3.18 6.21
N ILE A 424 -27.58 3.69 5.77
CA ILE A 424 -27.75 4.14 4.37
C ILE A 424 -26.75 5.25 4.05
N VAL A 425 -26.60 6.25 4.94
CA VAL A 425 -25.63 7.34 4.76
C VAL A 425 -24.22 6.79 4.63
N THR A 426 -23.80 5.86 5.50
CA THR A 426 -22.46 5.25 5.39
C THR A 426 -22.26 4.49 4.09
N THR A 427 -23.28 3.77 3.63
CA THR A 427 -23.22 3.03 2.35
C THR A 427 -23.08 3.98 1.17
N ILE A 428 -23.86 5.06 1.12
CA ILE A 428 -23.77 6.08 0.08
C ILE A 428 -22.37 6.71 0.09
N THR A 429 -21.86 7.11 1.26
CA THR A 429 -20.52 7.71 1.35
C THR A 429 -19.41 6.74 0.96
N ALA A 430 -19.53 5.45 1.28
CA ALA A 430 -18.56 4.43 0.90
C ALA A 430 -18.51 4.20 -0.62
N ILE A 431 -19.58 4.50 -1.35
CA ILE A 431 -19.64 4.45 -2.83
C ILE A 431 -19.11 5.76 -3.42
N VAL A 432 -19.61 6.91 -2.94
CA VAL A 432 -19.32 8.22 -3.53
C VAL A 432 -17.85 8.63 -3.34
N VAL A 433 -17.28 8.41 -2.16
CA VAL A 433 -15.91 8.88 -1.84
C VAL A 433 -14.85 8.27 -2.76
N PRO A 434 -14.77 6.93 -2.96
CA PRO A 434 -13.81 6.35 -3.90
C PRO A 434 -13.95 6.86 -5.34
N ILE A 435 -15.19 7.00 -5.84
CA ILE A 435 -15.47 7.49 -7.20
C ILE A 435 -14.96 8.91 -7.38
N VAL A 436 -15.25 9.79 -6.41
CA VAL A 436 -14.78 11.18 -6.41
C VAL A 436 -13.25 11.24 -6.39
N ILE A 437 -12.59 10.40 -5.59
CA ILE A 437 -11.12 10.36 -5.53
C ILE A 437 -10.53 9.91 -6.88
N GLN A 438 -11.07 8.85 -7.50
CA GLN A 438 -10.59 8.37 -8.81
C GLN A 438 -10.79 9.40 -9.92
N LEU A 439 -11.88 10.17 -9.89
CA LEU A 439 -12.13 11.24 -10.86
C LEU A 439 -11.15 12.41 -10.69
N LEU A 440 -10.89 12.82 -9.44
CA LEU A 440 -10.12 14.03 -9.13
C LEU A 440 -8.61 13.80 -9.12
N TYR A 441 -8.18 12.61 -8.68
CA TYR A 441 -6.79 12.29 -8.46
C TYR A 441 -6.30 11.28 -9.49
N HIS A 442 -5.62 11.78 -10.52
CA HIS A 442 -4.86 10.96 -11.46
C HIS A 442 -3.37 11.08 -11.14
N PRO A 443 -2.70 9.99 -10.69
CA PRO A 443 -1.27 10.05 -10.33
C PRO A 443 -0.38 10.48 -11.51
N LEU A 444 -0.84 10.23 -12.75
CA LEU A 444 -0.11 10.59 -13.96
C LEU A 444 -0.14 12.09 -14.29
N ARG A 445 -1.07 12.87 -13.71
CA ARG A 445 -1.14 14.32 -13.92
C ARG A 445 0.11 15.04 -13.39
N LYS A 446 0.79 14.45 -12.39
CA LYS A 446 2.09 14.95 -11.88
C LYS A 446 3.17 14.96 -12.99
N TYR A 447 3.06 14.10 -14.01
CA TYR A 447 4.07 13.94 -15.06
C TYR A 447 3.76 14.72 -16.37
N ALA A 448 2.51 15.18 -16.55
CA ALA A 448 2.02 15.72 -17.83
C ALA A 448 2.63 17.08 -18.25
N GLY A 449 3.32 17.78 -17.35
CA GLY A 449 3.96 19.08 -17.64
C GLY A 449 5.49 19.01 -17.74
N TYR A 450 6.08 17.81 -17.74
CA TYR A 450 7.52 17.66 -17.59
C TYR A 450 8.28 17.69 -18.93
N GLN A 451 9.44 18.35 -18.91
CA GLN A 451 10.33 18.49 -20.07
C GLN A 451 10.92 17.12 -20.47
N ARG A 452 11.09 16.85 -21.77
CA ARG A 452 11.79 15.66 -22.28
C ARG A 452 13.17 15.54 -21.60
N ARG A 453 13.45 14.37 -21.02
CA ARG A 453 14.57 14.09 -20.10
C ARG A 453 15.31 12.80 -20.46
N ASP A 454 15.15 12.38 -21.69
CA ASP A 454 15.92 11.32 -22.30
C ASP A 454 17.38 11.73 -22.53
N ILE A 455 18.24 10.72 -22.61
CA ILE A 455 19.69 10.83 -22.77
C ILE A 455 20.01 11.43 -24.13
N MET A 456 19.23 11.08 -25.18
CA MET A 456 19.39 11.61 -26.53
C MET A 456 19.27 13.14 -26.59
N HIS A 457 18.26 13.74 -25.92
CA HIS A 457 18.06 15.20 -25.95
C HIS A 457 18.78 15.94 -24.81
N SER A 458 19.47 15.21 -23.91
CA SER A 458 20.27 15.80 -22.85
C SER A 458 21.57 16.37 -23.42
N LYS A 459 21.84 17.66 -23.16
CA LYS A 459 23.08 18.34 -23.59
C LYS A 459 24.31 17.57 -23.11
N ALA A 460 25.32 17.45 -23.97
CA ALA A 460 26.54 16.68 -23.72
C ALA A 460 27.32 17.12 -22.45
N ASN A 461 27.25 18.41 -22.09
CA ASN A 461 27.97 18.98 -20.92
C ASN A 461 27.18 18.92 -19.60
N VAL A 462 25.99 18.31 -19.59
CA VAL A 462 25.16 18.20 -18.37
C VAL A 462 25.42 16.85 -17.72
N SER A 463 25.67 16.89 -16.40
CA SER A 463 25.83 15.70 -15.56
C SER A 463 24.73 14.67 -15.80
N LEU A 464 25.11 13.43 -16.08
CA LEU A 464 24.17 12.32 -16.23
C LEU A 464 23.65 11.92 -14.85
N ARG A 465 22.32 11.95 -14.67
CA ARG A 465 21.68 11.57 -13.42
C ARG A 465 21.05 10.19 -13.56
N ILE A 466 21.54 9.23 -12.80
CA ILE A 466 21.09 7.83 -12.82
C ILE A 466 20.35 7.54 -11.51
N LEU A 467 19.18 6.92 -11.58
CA LEU A 467 18.50 6.32 -10.42
C LEU A 467 18.66 4.82 -10.48
N ALA A 468 19.36 4.23 -9.53
CA ALA A 468 19.56 2.80 -9.46
C ALA A 468 18.70 2.18 -8.36
N CYS A 469 17.88 1.20 -8.72
CA CYS A 469 16.99 0.52 -7.78
C CYS A 469 17.63 -0.77 -7.27
N ILE A 470 17.66 -0.96 -5.96
CA ILE A 470 18.18 -2.17 -5.31
C ILE A 470 17.02 -2.83 -4.57
N HIS A 471 16.75 -4.09 -4.91
CA HIS A 471 15.76 -4.92 -4.21
C HIS A 471 16.43 -6.01 -3.35
N ARG A 472 17.62 -6.45 -3.75
CA ARG A 472 18.41 -7.50 -3.10
C ARG A 472 19.86 -7.05 -2.93
N PRO A 473 20.57 -7.53 -1.90
CA PRO A 473 21.98 -7.22 -1.71
C PRO A 473 22.86 -7.69 -2.90
N ASP A 474 22.49 -8.79 -3.55
CA ASP A 474 23.21 -9.31 -4.72
C ASP A 474 23.31 -8.27 -5.86
N ASN A 475 22.23 -7.52 -6.09
CA ASN A 475 22.11 -6.53 -7.15
C ASN A 475 23.09 -5.35 -6.98
N VAL A 476 23.58 -5.13 -5.74
CA VAL A 476 24.53 -4.05 -5.43
C VAL A 476 25.82 -4.24 -6.22
N SER A 477 26.30 -5.48 -6.31
CA SER A 477 27.55 -5.79 -7.01
C SER A 477 27.43 -5.53 -8.51
N SER A 478 26.36 -6.00 -9.15
CA SER A 478 26.05 -5.76 -10.57
C SER A 478 25.95 -4.28 -10.88
N LEU A 479 25.29 -3.53 -10.00
CA LEU A 479 25.12 -2.09 -10.14
C LEU A 479 26.44 -1.34 -10.02
N ILE A 480 27.24 -1.62 -8.98
CA ILE A 480 28.55 -0.96 -8.78
C ILE A 480 29.43 -1.19 -10.01
N LYS A 481 29.41 -2.41 -10.56
CA LYS A 481 30.14 -2.74 -11.78
C LYS A 481 29.64 -1.89 -12.96
N LEU A 482 28.35 -1.88 -13.27
CA LEU A 482 27.79 -1.03 -14.34
C LEU A 482 28.15 0.45 -14.17
N LEU A 483 28.02 0.99 -12.95
CA LEU A 483 28.36 2.38 -12.65
C LEU A 483 29.85 2.69 -12.82
N SER A 484 30.73 1.72 -12.54
CA SER A 484 32.16 1.85 -12.77
C SER A 484 32.51 2.01 -14.25
N PHE A 485 31.64 1.53 -15.15
CA PHE A 485 31.77 1.60 -16.62
C PHE A 485 31.10 2.81 -17.25
N CYS A 486 30.18 3.48 -16.55
CA CYS A 486 29.49 4.71 -17.00
C CYS A 486 30.41 5.93 -17.17
N GLY A 487 31.71 5.75 -17.33
CA GLY A 487 32.56 6.75 -17.97
C GLY A 487 32.77 8.01 -17.14
N ILE A 488 33.47 7.85 -16.02
CA ILE A 488 33.62 8.86 -14.98
C ILE A 488 34.79 9.83 -15.33
N THR A 489 34.49 10.94 -16.01
CA THR A 489 35.48 12.00 -16.34
C THR A 489 35.25 13.27 -15.52
N LYS A 490 36.27 14.15 -15.45
CA LYS A 490 36.19 15.40 -14.67
C LYS A 490 35.19 16.41 -15.25
N GLU A 491 34.95 16.36 -16.56
CA GLU A 491 34.04 17.26 -17.28
C GLU A 491 32.59 16.76 -17.25
N ASN A 492 32.38 15.44 -17.31
CA ASN A 492 31.06 14.81 -17.24
C ASN A 492 30.87 14.10 -15.90
N ARG A 493 30.46 14.85 -14.88
CA ARG A 493 30.11 14.28 -13.58
C ARG A 493 28.87 13.40 -13.69
N VAL A 494 28.93 12.20 -13.11
CA VAL A 494 27.76 11.31 -12.97
C VAL A 494 27.22 11.44 -11.56
N ILE A 495 25.91 11.68 -11.43
CA ILE A 495 25.21 11.70 -10.16
C ILE A 495 24.36 10.45 -10.08
N VAL A 496 24.65 9.59 -9.11
CA VAL A 496 23.92 8.35 -8.89
C VAL A 496 23.08 8.49 -7.65
N ASN A 497 21.76 8.42 -7.83
CA ASN A 497 20.83 8.25 -6.73
C ASN A 497 20.58 6.74 -6.61
N VAL A 498 20.87 6.17 -5.45
CA VAL A 498 20.62 4.76 -5.19
C VAL A 498 19.42 4.64 -4.26
N LEU A 499 18.41 3.89 -4.69
CA LEU A 499 17.20 3.64 -3.91
C LEU A 499 17.12 2.16 -3.51
N HIS A 500 17.26 1.91 -2.22
CA HIS A 500 17.01 0.59 -1.64
C HIS A 500 15.52 0.42 -1.33
N LEU A 501 14.88 -0.53 -2.00
CA LEU A 501 13.45 -0.82 -1.90
C LEU A 501 13.21 -2.01 -0.97
N ILE A 502 12.49 -1.79 0.12
CA ILE A 502 12.15 -2.80 1.11
C ILE A 502 10.63 -2.97 1.15
N LYS A 503 10.15 -4.21 1.11
CA LYS A 503 8.71 -4.48 1.25
C LYS A 503 8.21 -4.09 2.64
N LEU A 504 7.18 -3.25 2.69
CA LEU A 504 6.51 -2.86 3.93
C LEU A 504 5.69 -4.04 4.47
N VAL A 505 6.01 -4.49 5.68
CA VAL A 505 5.26 -5.52 6.41
C VAL A 505 5.06 -5.05 7.85
N GLY A 506 3.82 -5.03 8.32
CA GLY A 506 3.48 -4.70 9.71
C GLY A 506 3.38 -3.22 10.07
N ARG A 507 3.52 -2.30 9.11
CA ARG A 507 3.28 -0.85 9.28
C ARG A 507 2.16 -0.41 8.33
N ALA A 508 1.33 0.56 8.75
CA ALA A 508 0.31 1.15 7.87
C ALA A 508 0.91 2.18 6.90
N GLN A 509 2.07 2.75 7.23
CA GLN A 509 2.65 3.86 6.50
C GLN A 509 4.00 3.51 5.88
N PRO A 510 4.26 3.97 4.65
CA PRO A 510 5.56 3.84 4.03
C PRO A 510 6.57 4.83 4.60
N ILE A 511 7.84 4.47 4.54
CA ILE A 511 8.93 5.30 5.04
C ILE A 511 9.90 5.58 3.90
N PHE A 512 10.17 6.86 3.66
CA PHE A 512 11.22 7.31 2.77
C PHE A 512 12.33 7.96 3.59
N ILE A 513 13.52 7.38 3.55
CA ILE A 513 14.69 7.82 4.31
C ILE A 513 15.73 8.33 3.32
N SER A 514 16.12 9.60 3.43
CA SER A 514 17.32 10.12 2.79
C SER A 514 18.51 9.92 3.72
N HIS A 515 19.47 9.12 3.29
CA HIS A 515 20.76 8.97 3.96
C HIS A 515 21.72 10.00 3.37
N ASP A 516 21.41 11.28 3.59
CA ASP A 516 22.40 12.32 3.31
C ASP A 516 23.58 12.10 4.27
N LEU A 517 24.78 11.98 3.70
CA LEU A 517 26.03 11.54 4.34
C LEU A 517 26.46 12.35 5.60
N GLN A 518 25.72 13.40 5.98
CA GLN A 518 26.07 14.34 7.05
C GLN A 518 25.26 14.23 8.34
N GLN A 519 24.24 13.37 8.47
CA GLN A 519 23.57 13.17 9.77
C GLN A 519 23.30 11.69 10.07
N ARG A 520 24.28 11.02 10.70
CA ARG A 520 24.07 9.74 11.38
C ARG A 520 23.14 9.91 12.58
N LYS A 521 21.83 9.82 12.36
CA LYS A 521 20.92 9.28 13.37
C LYS A 521 20.69 7.82 13.02
N ALA A 522 21.31 6.93 13.80
CA ALA A 522 21.13 5.49 13.71
C ALA A 522 19.63 5.17 13.84
N SER A 523 18.98 4.88 12.71
CA SER A 523 17.63 4.32 12.67
C SER A 523 17.75 2.86 12.28
N SER A 524 17.03 2.02 13.02
CA SER A 524 17.28 0.60 13.24
C SER A 524 16.87 -0.30 12.06
N VAL A 525 17.50 -0.18 10.90
CA VAL A 525 17.27 -1.11 9.77
C VAL A 525 18.59 -1.73 9.34
N THR A 526 18.95 -2.83 10.01
CA THR A 526 20.24 -3.54 9.89
C THR A 526 20.49 -4.08 8.48
N TYR A 527 19.44 -4.42 7.72
CA TYR A 527 19.56 -4.94 6.35
C TYR A 527 20.13 -3.94 5.35
N SER A 528 19.99 -2.65 5.64
CA SER A 528 20.50 -1.58 4.78
C SER A 528 21.94 -1.20 5.10
N GLU A 529 22.47 -1.55 6.29
CA GLU A 529 23.78 -1.07 6.73
C GLU A 529 24.92 -1.62 5.87
N ASP A 530 24.88 -2.89 5.49
CA ASP A 530 25.89 -3.50 4.62
C ASP A 530 25.86 -2.91 3.19
N ILE A 531 24.65 -2.66 2.68
CA ILE A 531 24.44 -2.02 1.36
C ILE A 531 24.91 -0.57 1.40
N ILE A 532 24.58 0.17 2.46
CA ILE A 532 25.02 1.55 2.65
C ILE A 532 26.55 1.60 2.78
N TRP A 533 27.15 0.68 3.53
CA TRP A 533 28.59 0.62 3.73
C TRP A 533 29.36 0.33 2.43
N THR A 534 28.90 -0.64 1.64
CA THR A 534 29.53 -1.00 0.35
C THR A 534 29.50 0.16 -0.64
N LEU A 535 28.36 0.85 -0.74
CA LEU A 535 28.20 2.02 -1.62
C LEU A 535 28.94 3.25 -1.10
N ASP A 536 28.99 3.48 0.22
CA ASP A 536 29.78 4.56 0.84
C ASP A 536 31.28 4.36 0.58
N THR A 537 31.76 3.11 0.67
CA THR A 537 33.14 2.75 0.32
C THR A 537 33.44 3.03 -1.15
N PHE A 538 32.51 2.69 -2.05
CA PHE A 538 32.64 2.97 -3.48
C PHE A 538 32.61 4.48 -3.79
N HIS A 539 31.77 5.25 -3.09
CA HIS A 539 31.72 6.69 -3.21
C HIS A 539 33.04 7.34 -2.77
N LYS A 540 33.56 6.95 -1.60
CA LYS A 540 34.86 7.42 -1.08
C LYS A 540 36.02 7.15 -2.03
N ALA A 541 35.99 6.02 -2.73
CA ALA A 541 37.01 5.69 -3.74
C ALA A 541 36.93 6.58 -5.00
N ASN A 542 35.79 7.23 -5.27
CA ASN A 542 35.53 7.97 -6.52
C ASN A 542 35.01 9.42 -6.29
N MET A 543 35.27 10.00 -5.12
CA MET A 543 34.69 11.29 -4.66
C MET A 543 34.86 12.44 -5.67
N ASP A 544 36.00 12.49 -6.37
CA ASP A 544 36.33 13.60 -7.27
C ASP A 544 35.47 13.64 -8.55
N ARG A 545 34.77 12.54 -8.84
CA ARG A 545 34.13 12.33 -10.14
C ARG A 545 32.71 11.72 -10.07
N LEU A 546 32.32 11.14 -8.93
CA LEU A 546 31.02 10.48 -8.73
C LEU A 546 30.34 11.00 -7.45
N ALA A 547 29.14 11.56 -7.57
CA ALA A 547 28.28 11.88 -6.43
C ALA A 547 27.25 10.76 -6.22
N VAL A 548 27.27 10.12 -5.05
CA VAL A 548 26.31 9.06 -4.70
C VAL A 548 25.38 9.55 -3.59
N HIS A 549 24.08 9.53 -3.84
CA HIS A 549 23.05 9.81 -2.83
C HIS A 549 22.27 8.54 -2.53
N LEU A 550 22.20 8.14 -1.26
CA LEU A 550 21.52 6.92 -0.84
C LEU A 550 20.14 7.24 -0.25
N PHE A 551 19.15 6.48 -0.70
CA PHE A 551 17.77 6.54 -0.24
C PHE A 551 17.30 5.14 0.13
N THR A 552 16.42 5.04 1.12
CA THR A 552 15.70 3.80 1.44
C THR A 552 14.21 4.08 1.43
N ALA A 553 13.46 3.33 0.61
CA ALA A 553 12.00 3.36 0.60
C ALA A 553 11.47 2.03 1.12
N ILE A 554 10.64 2.09 2.16
CA ILE A 554 9.93 0.95 2.71
C ILE A 554 8.46 1.10 2.30
N SER A 555 8.02 0.30 1.34
CA SER A 555 6.68 0.42 0.73
C SER A 555 6.06 -0.94 0.38
N PRO A 556 4.72 -1.07 0.31
CA PRO A 556 4.04 -2.23 -0.23
C PRO A 556 4.47 -2.45 -1.68
N SER A 557 4.60 -3.71 -2.10
CA SER A 557 5.08 -4.07 -3.45
C SER A 557 4.29 -3.41 -4.58
N LYS A 558 2.98 -3.22 -4.40
CA LYS A 558 2.09 -2.60 -5.41
C LYS A 558 2.33 -1.11 -5.64
N ALA A 559 3.02 -0.42 -4.72
CA ALA A 559 3.19 1.03 -4.77
C ALA A 559 4.66 1.46 -4.84
N MET A 560 5.61 0.52 -4.84
CA MET A 560 7.04 0.79 -5.00
C MET A 560 7.36 1.59 -6.27
N HIS A 561 6.59 1.42 -7.35
CA HIS A 561 6.79 2.18 -8.59
C HIS A 561 6.57 3.68 -8.41
N GLU A 562 5.65 4.07 -7.52
CA GLU A 562 5.37 5.48 -7.26
C GLU A 562 6.54 6.13 -6.52
N ASP A 563 7.14 5.45 -5.55
CA ASP A 563 8.34 5.95 -4.84
C ASP A 563 9.52 6.14 -5.81
N ILE A 564 9.72 5.21 -6.74
CA ILE A 564 10.78 5.28 -7.76
C ILE A 564 10.54 6.46 -8.71
N CYS A 565 9.33 6.57 -9.28
CA CYS A 565 8.99 7.63 -10.24
C CYS A 565 8.99 9.02 -9.59
N THR A 566 8.54 9.14 -8.34
CA THR A 566 8.57 10.40 -7.61
C THR A 566 10.00 10.83 -7.27
N LEU A 567 10.85 9.90 -6.82
CA LEU A 567 12.27 10.20 -6.60
C LEU A 567 12.99 10.58 -7.90
N ALA A 568 12.68 9.88 -9.00
CA ALA A 568 13.21 10.19 -10.31
C ALA A 568 12.84 11.62 -10.73
N LEU A 569 11.61 12.04 -10.46
CA LEU A 569 11.13 13.38 -10.74
C LEU A 569 11.80 14.43 -9.85
N ASP A 570 11.91 14.18 -8.54
CA ASP A 570 12.47 15.12 -7.57
C ASP A 570 13.98 15.35 -7.79
N LYS A 571 14.72 14.30 -8.14
CA LYS A 571 16.17 14.37 -8.41
C LYS A 571 16.52 14.66 -9.86
N LEU A 572 15.53 14.88 -10.70
CA LEU A 572 15.66 15.22 -12.11
C LEU A 572 16.43 14.15 -12.92
N VAL A 573 16.13 12.87 -12.67
CA VAL A 573 16.85 11.71 -13.22
C VAL A 573 16.66 11.60 -14.74
N SER A 574 17.70 11.15 -15.45
CA SER A 574 17.69 10.90 -16.90
C SER A 574 17.40 9.45 -17.25
N ILE A 575 17.88 8.51 -16.44
CA ILE A 575 17.63 7.07 -16.61
C ILE A 575 17.44 6.35 -15.27
N ILE A 576 16.43 5.48 -15.21
CA ILE A 576 16.19 4.57 -14.08
C ILE A 576 16.75 3.20 -14.45
N ILE A 577 17.61 2.63 -13.61
CA ILE A 577 18.15 1.28 -13.78
C ILE A 577 17.44 0.34 -12.81
N LEU A 578 16.77 -0.67 -13.37
CA LEU A 578 16.05 -1.69 -12.65
C LEU A 578 16.78 -3.04 -12.74
N PRO A 579 16.83 -3.82 -11.66
CA PRO A 579 17.33 -5.17 -11.71
C PRO A 579 16.33 -6.11 -12.40
N PHE A 580 16.84 -7.14 -13.05
CA PHE A 580 16.02 -8.21 -13.62
C PHE A 580 15.34 -9.06 -12.54
N HIS A 581 14.11 -9.51 -12.82
CA HIS A 581 13.26 -10.21 -11.86
C HIS A 581 13.63 -11.70 -11.69
N ARG A 582 14.41 -12.27 -12.62
CA ARG A 582 15.00 -13.61 -12.49
C ARG A 582 16.46 -13.50 -12.06
N LYS A 583 16.90 -14.39 -11.18
CA LYS A 583 18.33 -14.64 -10.96
C LYS A 583 18.76 -15.77 -11.88
N LEU A 584 19.77 -15.51 -12.69
CA LEU A 584 20.36 -16.51 -13.58
C LEU A 584 21.61 -17.07 -12.90
N SER A 585 21.75 -18.39 -12.91
CA SER A 585 22.98 -19.09 -12.55
C SER A 585 24.06 -18.81 -13.60
N ILE A 586 25.31 -19.14 -13.27
CA ILE A 586 26.45 -19.11 -14.20
C ILE A 586 26.18 -20.02 -15.42
N ASP A 587 25.43 -21.10 -15.22
CA ASP A 587 25.03 -22.05 -16.26
C ASP A 587 23.83 -21.56 -17.10
N GLY A 588 23.31 -20.35 -16.84
CA GLY A 588 22.15 -19.78 -17.52
C GLY A 588 20.79 -20.25 -17.01
N SER A 589 20.73 -21.25 -16.11
CA SER A 589 19.49 -21.73 -15.49
C SER A 589 18.87 -20.68 -14.55
N THR A 590 17.55 -20.69 -14.41
CA THR A 590 16.82 -19.79 -13.51
C THR A 590 16.86 -20.29 -12.06
N ASP A 591 17.60 -19.60 -11.20
CA ASP A 591 17.71 -19.96 -9.77
C ASP A 591 16.46 -19.53 -8.98
N PHE A 592 15.86 -18.40 -9.36
CA PHE A 592 14.76 -17.78 -8.63
C PHE A 592 14.01 -16.78 -9.51
N GLU A 593 12.67 -16.78 -9.46
CA GLU A 593 11.79 -15.81 -10.14
C GLU A 593 10.94 -15.05 -9.12
N ASP A 594 11.06 -13.72 -9.11
CA ASP A 594 10.22 -12.86 -8.28
C ASP A 594 9.09 -12.22 -9.10
N HIS A 595 7.88 -12.77 -8.98
CA HIS A 595 6.69 -12.21 -9.62
C HIS A 595 6.36 -10.78 -9.15
N ALA A 596 6.66 -10.42 -7.90
CA ALA A 596 6.39 -9.07 -7.42
C ALA A 596 7.32 -8.05 -8.08
N GLN A 597 8.59 -8.41 -8.28
CA GLN A 597 9.56 -7.60 -9.01
C GLN A 597 9.21 -7.48 -10.51
N ARG A 598 8.69 -8.56 -11.11
CA ARG A 598 8.18 -8.54 -12.51
C ARG A 598 7.06 -7.52 -12.69
N LEU A 599 6.04 -7.56 -11.82
CA LEU A 599 4.94 -6.61 -11.82
C LEU A 599 5.42 -5.16 -11.59
N LEU A 600 6.40 -4.98 -10.70
CA LEU A 600 7.04 -3.69 -10.47
C LEU A 600 7.73 -3.16 -11.73
N ASN A 601 8.57 -3.96 -12.37
CA ASN A 601 9.26 -3.57 -13.61
C ASN A 601 8.26 -3.17 -14.71
N HIS A 602 7.19 -3.95 -14.89
CA HIS A 602 6.12 -3.61 -15.84
C HIS A 602 5.48 -2.25 -15.54
N SER A 603 5.11 -2.02 -14.28
CA SER A 603 4.48 -0.76 -13.86
C SER A 603 5.39 0.47 -14.03
N ILE A 604 6.71 0.31 -13.91
CA ILE A 604 7.69 1.39 -14.11
C ILE A 604 7.90 1.65 -15.60
N LEU A 605 8.06 0.60 -16.42
CA LEU A 605 8.18 0.72 -17.87
C LEU A 605 6.98 1.45 -18.50
N GLU A 606 5.79 1.26 -17.92
CA GLU A 606 4.59 1.97 -18.32
C GLU A 606 4.55 3.41 -17.85
N ARG A 607 5.04 3.75 -16.64
CA ARG A 607 4.75 5.01 -15.92
C ARG A 607 5.95 5.96 -15.74
N ALA A 608 7.16 5.55 -16.09
CA ALA A 608 8.37 6.29 -15.77
C ALA A 608 8.42 7.70 -16.41
N PRO A 609 8.90 8.72 -15.67
CA PRO A 609 9.05 10.09 -16.19
C PRO A 609 10.33 10.31 -17.02
N CYS A 610 11.18 9.29 -17.16
CA CYS A 610 12.44 9.33 -17.90
C CYS A 610 12.70 7.97 -18.56
N SER A 611 13.85 7.80 -19.22
CA SER A 611 14.24 6.53 -19.82
C SER A 611 14.44 5.45 -18.76
N VAL A 612 14.20 4.19 -19.10
CA VAL A 612 14.28 3.05 -18.18
C VAL A 612 15.22 2.00 -18.77
N GLY A 613 16.16 1.51 -17.96
CA GLY A 613 17.04 0.40 -18.29
C GLY A 613 16.77 -0.79 -17.39
N ILE A 614 16.61 -1.99 -17.93
CA ILE A 614 16.59 -3.24 -17.17
C ILE A 614 17.95 -3.93 -17.32
N LEU A 615 18.64 -4.11 -16.19
CA LEU A 615 19.94 -4.76 -16.14
C LEU A 615 19.79 -6.26 -15.82
N ILE A 616 20.30 -7.07 -16.73
CA ILE A 616 20.40 -8.52 -16.61
C ILE A 616 21.88 -8.85 -16.40
N ASP A 617 22.24 -9.24 -15.18
CA ASP A 617 23.60 -9.67 -14.84
C ASP A 617 23.72 -11.19 -14.95
N ARG A 618 24.69 -11.64 -15.74
CA ARG A 618 25.05 -13.04 -15.95
C ARG A 618 26.45 -13.39 -15.44
N GLY A 619 27.07 -12.49 -14.67
CA GLY A 619 28.36 -12.73 -14.03
C GLY A 619 29.59 -12.40 -14.87
N SER A 620 29.44 -12.02 -16.16
CA SER A 620 30.56 -11.61 -17.05
C SER A 620 31.32 -10.37 -16.57
N PHE A 621 30.74 -9.57 -15.68
CA PHE A 621 31.52 -8.53 -15.00
C PHE A 621 32.55 -9.17 -14.04
N ARG A 622 33.70 -9.56 -14.59
CA ARG A 622 34.86 -10.07 -13.86
C ARG A 622 35.11 -9.13 -12.67
N PRO A 623 35.29 -9.65 -11.44
CA PRO A 623 35.46 -8.79 -10.28
C PRO A 623 36.69 -7.90 -10.48
N PRO A 624 36.63 -6.60 -10.09
CA PRO A 624 37.85 -5.83 -9.96
C PRO A 624 38.72 -6.59 -8.95
N THR A 625 39.92 -6.93 -9.38
CA THR A 625 40.96 -7.61 -8.60
C THR A 625 41.43 -6.71 -7.46
N THR A 626 40.57 -6.32 -6.52
CA THR A 626 40.92 -5.62 -5.27
C THR A 626 41.00 -6.57 -4.09
N LEU A 627 40.22 -7.66 -4.07
CA LEU A 627 40.37 -8.73 -3.06
C LEU A 627 41.59 -9.62 -3.32
N ALA A 628 41.98 -9.82 -4.59
CA ALA A 628 43.19 -10.57 -4.95
C ALA A 628 44.51 -9.80 -4.67
N ARG A 629 44.43 -8.46 -4.51
CA ARG A 629 45.59 -7.63 -4.12
C ARG A 629 46.06 -7.87 -2.68
N LEU A 630 45.20 -8.43 -1.82
CA LEU A 630 45.53 -8.68 -0.41
C LEU A 630 46.12 -10.08 -0.16
N ALA A 631 46.05 -10.98 -1.15
CA ALA A 631 46.42 -12.39 -0.98
C ALA A 631 47.73 -12.80 -1.68
N SER A 632 48.43 -11.87 -2.35
CA SER A 632 49.72 -12.16 -3.00
C SER A 632 50.86 -11.33 -2.41
N SER A 633 51.60 -11.94 -1.49
CA SER A 633 52.90 -11.47 -1.05
C SER A 633 53.92 -11.68 -2.16
N ASN A 634 54.19 -10.66 -2.97
CA ASN A 634 55.52 -10.29 -3.50
C ASN A 634 55.40 -9.14 -4.52
N PRO A 635 55.89 -7.91 -4.21
CA PRO A 635 55.71 -6.74 -5.05
C PRO A 635 57.04 -6.31 -5.69
N ILE A 636 57.63 -7.08 -6.60
CA ILE A 636 58.71 -6.55 -7.44
C ILE A 636 58.57 -7.15 -8.86
N LEU A 637 58.53 -6.27 -9.87
CA LEU A 637 58.66 -6.56 -11.31
C LEU A 637 57.45 -7.22 -12.02
N ARG A 638 56.35 -6.46 -12.20
CA ARG A 638 55.48 -6.65 -13.38
C ARG A 638 55.03 -5.30 -13.95
N LYS A 639 55.26 -5.13 -15.26
CA LYS A 639 55.17 -3.91 -16.07
C LYS A 639 53.85 -3.14 -15.88
N GLN A 640 53.96 -1.84 -15.62
CA GLN A 640 52.85 -0.87 -15.52
C GLN A 640 52.01 -0.70 -16.80
N ASN A 641 52.44 -1.21 -17.96
CA ASN A 641 51.69 -1.05 -19.22
C ASN A 641 50.72 -2.21 -19.53
N GLU A 642 50.81 -3.35 -18.84
CA GLU A 642 49.92 -4.52 -19.07
C GLU A 642 48.73 -4.58 -18.09
N LEU A 643 48.71 -3.73 -17.06
CA LEU A 643 47.69 -3.72 -16.00
C LEU A 643 46.47 -2.84 -16.32
N ASP A 644 46.59 -1.86 -17.22
CA ASP A 644 45.50 -0.94 -17.62
C ASP A 644 44.64 -1.44 -18.79
N GLU A 645 45.07 -2.49 -19.51
CA GLU A 645 44.32 -3.07 -20.63
C GLU A 645 43.30 -4.13 -20.22
N ASN A 646 43.55 -4.84 -19.11
CA ASN A 646 42.67 -5.91 -18.61
C ASN A 646 41.41 -5.40 -17.88
N ASP A 647 41.34 -4.12 -17.56
CA ASP A 647 40.19 -3.47 -16.89
C ASP A 647 39.23 -2.79 -17.88
N ARG A 648 39.48 -2.91 -19.19
CA ARG A 648 38.65 -2.28 -20.24
C ARG A 648 37.64 -3.26 -20.82
N ILE A 649 36.40 -2.82 -20.91
CA ILE A 649 35.25 -3.62 -21.38
C ILE A 649 34.99 -3.43 -22.88
N MET A 650 34.56 -4.51 -23.53
CA MET A 650 33.99 -4.48 -24.88
C MET A 650 32.46 -4.33 -24.80
N VAL A 651 31.94 -3.22 -25.36
CA VAL A 651 30.51 -2.90 -25.33
C VAL A 651 29.92 -3.05 -26.72
N GLY A 652 28.85 -3.85 -26.83
CA GLY A 652 28.09 -4.04 -28.07
C GLY A 652 26.75 -3.30 -27.99
N VAL A 653 26.33 -2.66 -29.08
CA VAL A 653 25.00 -2.06 -29.21
C VAL A 653 24.34 -2.63 -30.45
N ILE A 654 23.15 -3.21 -30.31
CA ILE A 654 22.39 -3.70 -31.45
C ILE A 654 21.39 -2.62 -31.87
N PHE A 655 21.43 -2.24 -33.14
CA PHE A 655 20.62 -1.17 -33.70
C PHE A 655 19.79 -1.70 -34.88
N ILE A 656 18.47 -1.73 -34.73
CA ILE A 656 17.56 -2.02 -35.84
C ILE A 656 16.90 -0.71 -36.32
N GLY A 657 16.55 0.15 -35.37
CA GLY A 657 15.95 1.46 -35.59
C GLY A 657 14.76 1.70 -34.69
N GLY A 658 14.51 2.97 -34.37
CA GLY A 658 13.42 3.40 -33.48
C GLY A 658 13.91 4.13 -32.24
N ASP A 659 12.95 4.68 -31.51
CA ASP A 659 13.11 5.51 -30.31
C ASP A 659 14.04 4.87 -29.26
N ASP A 660 13.74 3.63 -28.86
CA ASP A 660 14.50 2.89 -27.84
C ASP A 660 15.95 2.61 -28.24
N ASP A 661 16.19 2.26 -29.51
CA ASP A 661 17.54 1.96 -30.02
C ASP A 661 18.41 3.24 -30.09
N ARG A 662 17.81 4.39 -30.44
CA ARG A 662 18.52 5.68 -30.42
C ARG A 662 18.96 6.07 -29.01
N GLU A 663 18.10 5.83 -28.02
CA GLU A 663 18.42 6.06 -26.63
C GLU A 663 19.53 5.12 -26.12
N ALA A 664 19.49 3.85 -26.54
CA ALA A 664 20.53 2.87 -26.25
C ALA A 664 21.91 3.28 -26.78
N VAL A 665 21.96 3.73 -28.04
CA VAL A 665 23.17 4.30 -28.66
C VAL A 665 23.66 5.53 -27.89
N ALA A 666 22.76 6.45 -27.52
CA ALA A 666 23.12 7.65 -26.79
C ALA A 666 23.76 7.33 -25.42
N PHE A 667 23.23 6.33 -24.71
CA PHE A 667 23.79 5.83 -23.46
C PHE A 667 25.18 5.21 -23.67
N ALA A 668 25.32 4.35 -24.69
CA ALA A 668 26.58 3.68 -25.00
C ALA A 668 27.68 4.66 -25.43
N LYS A 669 27.32 5.70 -26.19
CA LYS A 669 28.23 6.80 -26.56
C LYS A 669 28.76 7.51 -25.31
N ARG A 670 27.93 7.75 -24.30
CA ARG A 670 28.38 8.34 -23.02
C ARG A 670 29.33 7.41 -22.25
N MET A 671 29.11 6.10 -22.27
CA MET A 671 30.06 5.13 -21.70
C MET A 671 31.42 5.18 -22.41
N ALA A 672 31.42 5.20 -23.75
CA ALA A 672 32.65 5.17 -24.54
C ALA A 672 33.51 6.44 -24.36
N LEU A 673 32.86 7.61 -24.27
CA LEU A 673 33.53 8.89 -24.02
C LEU A 673 34.24 8.96 -22.67
N GLY A 674 33.83 8.15 -21.69
CA GLY A 674 34.40 8.22 -20.36
C GLY A 674 35.64 7.36 -20.11
N GLY A 675 36.26 6.85 -21.18
CA GLY A 675 37.66 6.44 -21.19
C GLY A 675 37.97 5.01 -20.72
N LYS A 676 36.99 4.27 -20.19
CA LYS A 676 37.15 2.88 -19.71
C LYS A 676 36.65 1.79 -20.68
N ALA A 677 35.84 2.14 -21.67
CA ALA A 677 35.47 1.19 -22.71
C ALA A 677 36.67 0.97 -23.66
N LYS A 678 37.03 -0.30 -23.92
CA LYS A 678 38.09 -0.68 -24.85
C LYS A 678 37.68 -0.35 -26.28
N LYS A 679 36.47 -0.78 -26.64
CA LYS A 679 35.87 -0.66 -27.96
C LYS A 679 34.35 -0.66 -27.81
N LEU A 680 33.68 0.28 -28.46
CA LEU A 680 32.24 0.30 -28.67
C LEU A 680 31.95 -0.20 -30.07
N VAL A 681 31.19 -1.27 -30.19
CA VAL A 681 30.75 -1.81 -31.48
C VAL A 681 29.26 -1.59 -31.63
N VAL A 682 28.85 -0.88 -32.67
CA VAL A 682 27.44 -0.69 -33.03
C VAL A 682 27.12 -1.61 -34.21
N ILE A 683 26.25 -2.59 -33.99
CA ILE A 683 25.84 -3.59 -34.98
C ILE A 683 24.47 -3.21 -35.49
N ARG A 684 24.40 -2.82 -36.75
CA ARG A 684 23.17 -2.44 -37.43
C ARG A 684 22.60 -3.63 -38.20
N ILE A 685 21.38 -4.04 -37.87
CA ILE A 685 20.68 -5.14 -38.54
C ILE A 685 19.62 -4.57 -39.50
N ILE A 686 19.81 -4.81 -40.79
CA ILE A 686 18.96 -4.28 -41.87
C ILE A 686 18.14 -5.40 -42.50
N ALA A 687 16.89 -5.12 -42.84
CA ALA A 687 16.05 -6.05 -43.59
C ALA A 687 16.49 -6.10 -45.06
N SER A 688 16.72 -7.28 -45.61
CA SER A 688 17.05 -7.46 -47.02
C SER A 688 15.79 -7.30 -47.88
N GLY A 689 15.69 -6.19 -48.62
CA GLY A 689 14.64 -6.00 -49.65
C GLY A 689 13.67 -4.82 -49.48
N GLU A 690 13.74 -4.05 -48.39
CA GLU A 690 12.97 -2.80 -48.23
C GLU A 690 13.89 -1.62 -47.90
N ASN A 691 13.61 -0.46 -48.49
CA ASN A 691 14.17 0.80 -47.99
C ASN A 691 13.73 0.93 -46.53
N PRO A 692 14.63 1.06 -45.56
CA PRO A 692 14.23 0.93 -44.17
C PRO A 692 13.29 2.08 -43.85
N CYS A 693 12.32 1.86 -42.96
CA CYS A 693 11.71 2.95 -42.19
C CYS A 693 12.77 3.64 -41.32
N LEU A 694 13.86 4.18 -41.89
CA LEU A 694 14.69 5.15 -41.22
C LEU A 694 13.87 6.41 -41.12
N ASN A 695 13.53 6.77 -39.89
CA ASN A 695 13.19 8.14 -39.65
C ASN A 695 14.43 9.00 -39.95
N LEU A 696 14.22 10.25 -40.39
CA LEU A 696 15.29 11.26 -40.52
C LEU A 696 16.18 11.38 -39.26
N LEU A 697 15.61 11.03 -38.09
CA LEU A 697 16.33 10.99 -36.82
C LEU A 697 17.26 9.79 -36.68
N ASP A 698 16.89 8.64 -37.24
CA ASP A 698 17.74 7.44 -37.21
C ASP A 698 18.98 7.64 -38.11
N SER A 699 18.80 8.27 -39.29
CA SER A 699 19.92 8.58 -40.19
C SER A 699 20.87 9.63 -39.61
N SER A 700 20.36 10.64 -38.89
CA SER A 700 21.20 11.64 -38.23
C SER A 700 21.98 11.10 -37.02
N VAL A 701 21.41 10.17 -36.25
CA VAL A 701 22.16 9.49 -35.18
C VAL A 701 23.27 8.64 -35.78
N LEU A 702 22.98 7.92 -36.85
CA LEU A 702 23.96 7.08 -37.54
C LEU A 702 25.06 7.90 -38.22
N SER A 703 24.74 9.02 -38.89
CA SER A 703 25.77 9.87 -39.52
C SER A 703 26.74 10.46 -38.48
N VAL A 704 26.22 10.81 -37.29
CA VAL A 704 27.05 11.25 -36.16
C VAL A 704 27.90 10.11 -35.58
N LEU A 705 27.52 8.85 -35.78
CA LEU A 705 28.36 7.70 -35.39
C LEU A 705 29.42 7.39 -36.45
N GLU A 706 29.07 7.50 -37.73
CA GLU A 706 29.98 7.35 -38.87
C GLU A 706 31.10 8.40 -38.82
N GLU A 707 30.79 9.66 -38.47
CA GLU A 707 31.80 10.70 -38.22
C GLU A 707 32.77 10.35 -37.06
N TYR A 708 32.37 9.46 -36.13
CA TYR A 708 33.19 9.00 -35.01
C TYR A 708 34.07 7.78 -35.34
N GLU A 709 33.97 7.17 -36.54
CA GLU A 709 34.83 6.07 -36.97
C GLU A 709 36.32 6.44 -37.04
N CYS A 710 36.64 7.74 -37.08
CA CYS A 710 38.01 8.22 -36.95
C CYS A 710 38.65 7.93 -35.58
N ASN A 711 37.86 7.50 -34.59
CA ASN A 711 38.34 7.14 -33.26
C ASN A 711 38.53 5.61 -33.16
N PRO A 712 39.73 5.09 -32.87
CA PRO A 712 40.02 3.64 -32.87
C PRO A 712 39.21 2.82 -31.85
N ARG A 713 38.44 3.50 -30.97
CA ARG A 713 37.55 2.89 -29.98
C ARG A 713 36.11 2.69 -30.46
N PHE A 714 35.76 3.14 -31.66
CA PHE A 714 34.42 2.98 -32.22
C PHE A 714 34.49 2.10 -33.47
N HIS A 715 33.54 1.18 -33.60
CA HIS A 715 33.43 0.33 -34.78
C HIS A 715 31.96 0.16 -35.14
N PHE A 716 31.64 0.37 -36.40
CA PHE A 716 30.31 0.19 -36.94
C PHE A 716 30.30 -1.07 -37.81
N VAL A 717 29.31 -1.94 -37.62
CA VAL A 717 29.13 -3.17 -38.40
C VAL A 717 27.71 -3.19 -38.91
N GLN A 718 27.52 -3.58 -40.17
CA GLN A 718 26.20 -3.65 -40.79
C GLN A 718 25.95 -5.04 -41.34
N GLU A 719 24.88 -5.67 -40.87
CA GLU A 719 24.45 -7.02 -41.25
C GLU A 719 23.06 -6.98 -41.88
N ALA A 720 22.88 -7.71 -42.98
CA ALA A 720 21.60 -7.79 -43.69
C ALA A 720 20.91 -9.13 -43.41
N VAL A 721 19.63 -9.08 -43.05
CA VAL A 721 18.85 -10.23 -42.59
C VAL A 721 17.51 -10.30 -43.32
N THR A 722 17.08 -11.50 -43.73
CA THR A 722 15.75 -11.73 -44.33
C THR A 722 14.68 -12.11 -43.32
N GLU A 723 15.06 -12.81 -42.24
CA GLU A 723 14.12 -13.35 -41.23
C GLU A 723 14.70 -13.30 -39.81
N GLY A 724 13.85 -13.28 -38.78
CA GLY A 724 14.29 -13.23 -37.38
C GLY A 724 15.15 -14.42 -36.92
N SER A 725 15.06 -15.58 -37.58
CA SER A 725 15.92 -16.74 -37.31
C SER A 725 17.41 -16.43 -37.57
N GLN A 726 17.71 -15.72 -38.65
CA GLN A 726 19.07 -15.28 -38.97
C GLN A 726 19.57 -14.24 -37.97
N THR A 727 18.70 -13.32 -37.52
CA THR A 727 19.02 -12.38 -36.44
C THR A 727 19.46 -13.13 -35.17
N ALA A 728 18.77 -14.19 -34.79
CA ALA A 728 19.14 -14.99 -33.63
C ALA A 728 20.47 -15.72 -33.81
N TYR A 729 20.77 -16.22 -35.02
CA TYR A 729 22.05 -16.85 -35.33
C TYR A 729 23.22 -15.86 -35.23
N ILE A 730 23.09 -14.67 -35.83
CA ILE A 730 24.10 -13.61 -35.77
C ILE A 730 24.36 -13.19 -34.32
N LEU A 731 23.30 -13.03 -33.52
CA LEU A 731 23.45 -12.70 -32.12
C LEU A 731 24.16 -13.82 -31.36
N LYS A 732 23.82 -15.08 -31.60
CA LYS A 732 24.48 -16.20 -30.93
C LYS A 732 25.98 -16.25 -31.21
N ASP A 733 26.41 -15.94 -32.43
CA ASP A 733 27.82 -15.93 -32.82
C ASP A 733 28.59 -14.78 -32.15
N ILE A 734 27.96 -13.62 -32.05
CA ILE A 734 28.62 -12.37 -31.65
C ILE A 734 28.59 -12.13 -30.13
N VAL A 735 27.65 -12.74 -29.40
CA VAL A 735 27.40 -12.39 -27.99
C VAL A 735 28.59 -12.69 -27.06
N GLU A 736 29.42 -13.69 -27.37
CA GLU A 736 30.60 -14.04 -26.56
C GLU A 736 31.74 -13.02 -26.64
N ASP A 737 31.76 -12.17 -27.67
CA ASP A 737 32.82 -11.15 -27.88
C ASP A 737 32.64 -9.91 -26.99
N PHE A 738 31.49 -9.76 -26.34
CA PHE A 738 31.12 -8.57 -25.57
C PHE A 738 30.96 -8.90 -24.09
N ASP A 739 31.39 -7.99 -23.21
CA ASP A 739 31.09 -8.13 -21.77
C ASP A 739 29.71 -7.52 -21.42
N LEU A 740 29.30 -6.49 -22.17
CA LEU A 740 28.01 -5.81 -22.04
C LEU A 740 27.38 -5.56 -23.41
N ILE A 741 26.13 -6.01 -23.57
CA ILE A 741 25.31 -5.72 -24.75
C ILE A 741 24.16 -4.80 -24.35
N ILE A 742 23.97 -3.72 -25.11
CA ILE A 742 22.90 -2.75 -24.91
C ILE A 742 21.93 -2.86 -26.08
N VAL A 743 20.64 -3.02 -25.77
CA VAL A 743 19.57 -3.14 -26.78
C VAL A 743 18.40 -2.23 -26.44
N GLY A 744 17.71 -1.70 -27.45
CA GLY A 744 16.42 -1.07 -27.24
C GLY A 744 15.31 -2.10 -26.99
N ARG A 745 14.34 -1.76 -26.15
CA ARG A 745 13.19 -2.62 -25.83
C ARG A 745 12.30 -2.88 -27.07
N ARG A 746 12.07 -1.86 -27.91
CA ARG A 746 11.27 -1.95 -29.15
C ARG A 746 9.90 -2.62 -28.94
N TYR A 747 9.20 -2.21 -27.88
CA TYR A 747 7.94 -2.82 -27.46
C TYR A 747 6.82 -2.60 -28.49
N GLU A 748 6.11 -3.67 -28.87
CA GLU A 748 4.99 -3.69 -29.86
C GLU A 748 5.34 -3.21 -31.28
N MET A 749 6.63 -3.15 -31.63
CA MET A 749 7.07 -2.87 -33.00
C MET A 749 7.22 -4.18 -33.78
N ASP A 750 6.43 -4.34 -34.84
CA ASP A 750 6.61 -5.46 -35.76
C ASP A 750 7.63 -5.06 -36.84
N CYS A 751 8.72 -5.82 -36.92
CA CYS A 751 9.80 -5.61 -37.86
C CYS A 751 10.13 -6.93 -38.56
N PRO A 752 10.45 -6.91 -39.87
CA PRO A 752 10.84 -8.12 -40.60
C PRO A 752 12.14 -8.75 -40.05
N GLN A 753 12.98 -7.98 -39.37
CA GLN A 753 14.18 -8.51 -38.70
C GLN A 753 13.87 -9.32 -37.43
N THR A 754 12.65 -9.24 -36.89
CA THR A 754 12.25 -9.89 -35.63
C THR A 754 10.99 -10.75 -35.77
N THR A 755 10.51 -10.98 -36.99
CA THR A 755 9.40 -11.88 -37.30
C THR A 755 9.73 -13.31 -36.87
N GLY A 756 8.74 -14.03 -36.34
CA GLY A 756 8.92 -15.37 -35.76
C GLY A 756 9.38 -15.34 -34.30
N LEU A 757 10.40 -14.55 -33.96
CA LEU A 757 10.96 -14.50 -32.60
C LEU A 757 9.95 -14.03 -31.54
N LYS A 758 9.01 -13.16 -31.91
CA LYS A 758 7.96 -12.66 -31.00
C LYS A 758 7.06 -13.76 -30.43
N GLN A 759 6.82 -14.84 -31.20
CA GLN A 759 5.96 -15.96 -30.77
C GLN A 759 6.64 -16.84 -29.71
N TRP A 760 7.97 -16.80 -29.65
CA TRP A 760 8.80 -17.59 -28.74
C TRP A 760 9.20 -16.81 -27.49
N SER A 761 8.58 -15.63 -27.27
CA SER A 761 8.95 -14.76 -26.16
C SER A 761 8.29 -15.19 -24.84
N GLU A 762 9.11 -15.50 -23.83
CA GLU A 762 8.66 -15.80 -22.46
C GLU A 762 8.47 -14.53 -21.63
N VAL A 763 9.34 -13.55 -21.86
CA VAL A 763 9.40 -12.30 -21.10
C VAL A 763 9.18 -11.11 -22.05
N PRO A 764 7.92 -10.85 -22.46
CA PRO A 764 7.61 -9.79 -23.42
C PRO A 764 7.95 -8.38 -22.92
N GLU A 765 8.14 -8.21 -21.61
CA GLU A 765 8.51 -6.92 -21.02
C GLU A 765 9.92 -6.46 -21.41
N LEU A 766 10.83 -7.36 -21.81
CA LEU A 766 12.17 -7.02 -22.31
C LEU A 766 12.19 -6.69 -23.81
N GLY A 767 11.09 -6.97 -24.52
CA GLY A 767 11.05 -6.93 -25.98
C GLY A 767 11.75 -8.13 -26.63
N VAL A 768 11.59 -8.27 -27.94
CA VAL A 768 11.97 -9.50 -28.67
C VAL A 768 13.47 -9.80 -28.56
N LEU A 769 14.32 -8.80 -28.76
CA LEU A 769 15.78 -8.97 -28.67
C LEU A 769 16.26 -9.11 -27.22
N GLY A 770 15.70 -8.32 -26.31
CA GLY A 770 16.04 -8.37 -24.89
C GLY A 770 15.72 -9.73 -24.28
N ASP A 771 14.57 -10.31 -24.65
CA ASP A 771 14.14 -11.64 -24.21
C ASP A 771 15.00 -12.75 -24.81
N LEU A 772 15.34 -12.67 -26.11
CA LEU A 772 16.26 -13.61 -26.74
C LEU A 772 17.61 -13.63 -26.01
N LEU A 773 18.21 -12.46 -25.76
CA LEU A 773 19.47 -12.34 -25.03
C LEU A 773 19.35 -12.72 -23.54
N ALA A 774 18.15 -12.62 -22.97
CA ALA A 774 17.85 -13.07 -21.61
C ALA A 774 17.56 -14.57 -21.53
N SER A 775 17.30 -15.25 -22.65
CA SER A 775 16.94 -16.67 -22.68
C SER A 775 18.11 -17.56 -22.20
N PRO A 776 17.83 -18.60 -21.40
CA PRO A 776 18.83 -19.61 -21.03
C PRO A 776 19.44 -20.31 -22.27
N ASP A 777 18.71 -20.38 -23.39
CA ASP A 777 19.11 -21.12 -24.58
C ASP A 777 20.39 -20.59 -25.24
N LEU A 778 20.70 -19.30 -25.04
CA LEU A 778 21.88 -18.68 -25.62
C LEU A 778 23.20 -19.07 -24.91
N HIS A 779 23.16 -19.70 -23.73
CA HIS A 779 24.34 -20.15 -22.96
C HIS A 779 25.47 -19.11 -22.82
N CYS A 780 25.14 -17.82 -22.86
CA CYS A 780 26.13 -16.73 -22.80
C CYS A 780 26.32 -16.19 -21.38
N GLN A 781 27.54 -15.75 -21.06
CA GLN A 781 27.85 -15.08 -19.78
C GLN A 781 27.67 -13.56 -19.84
N THR A 782 27.45 -13.00 -21.03
CA THR A 782 27.38 -11.56 -21.31
C THR A 782 26.24 -10.88 -20.57
N SER A 783 26.52 -9.72 -19.96
CA SER A 783 25.47 -8.94 -19.30
C SER A 783 24.69 -8.13 -20.33
N VAL A 784 23.39 -7.95 -20.10
CA VAL A 784 22.48 -7.30 -21.06
C VAL A 784 21.80 -6.11 -20.39
N LEU A 785 21.77 -4.97 -21.06
CA LEU A 785 21.03 -3.79 -20.65
C LEU A 785 19.97 -3.46 -21.70
N VAL A 786 18.71 -3.67 -21.34
CA VAL A 786 17.57 -3.33 -22.19
C VAL A 786 17.10 -1.92 -21.86
N ILE A 787 17.12 -1.00 -22.84
CA ILE A 787 16.76 0.41 -22.65
C ILE A 787 15.43 0.73 -23.34
N GLN A 788 14.60 1.49 -22.65
CA GLN A 788 13.39 2.10 -23.17
C GLN A 788 13.51 3.63 -23.08
N GLN A 789 13.26 4.33 -24.19
CA GLN A 789 13.21 5.78 -24.21
C GLN A 789 12.00 6.29 -23.41
N GLN A 790 12.11 7.49 -22.84
CA GLN A 790 11.00 8.13 -22.13
C GLN A 790 9.73 8.18 -23.00
N ARG A 791 8.65 7.55 -22.51
CA ARG A 791 7.32 7.69 -23.14
C ARG A 791 6.75 9.07 -22.86
N GLN A 792 6.34 9.77 -23.91
CA GLN A 792 5.66 11.05 -23.77
C GLN A 792 4.17 10.89 -23.53
N TRP A 793 3.72 11.37 -22.38
CA TRP A 793 2.29 11.47 -22.06
C TRP A 793 1.70 12.70 -22.74
N THR A 794 1.16 12.52 -23.95
CA THR A 794 0.26 13.53 -24.50
C THR A 794 -1.12 13.29 -23.92
N TRP A 795 -1.60 14.19 -23.07
CA TRP A 795 -2.99 14.15 -22.59
C TRP A 795 -3.90 14.49 -23.77
N LYS A 796 -4.23 13.49 -24.60
CA LYS A 796 -5.42 13.55 -25.44
C LYS A 796 -6.59 13.25 -24.50
N GLY A 797 -7.24 14.31 -24.03
CA GLY A 797 -8.47 14.20 -23.24
C GLY A 797 -9.44 13.25 -23.92
N ARG A 798 -9.79 12.17 -23.22
CA ARG A 798 -11.01 11.41 -23.47
C ARG A 798 -12.01 11.79 -22.39
#